data_AF-A0A4S5ERR9-F1
#
_entry.id   AF-A0A4S5ERR9-F1
#
_cell.length_a   1.000
_cell.length_b   1.000
_cell.length_c   1.000
_cell.angle_alpha   90.00
_cell.angle_beta   90.00
_cell.angle_gamma   90.00
#
_symmetry.space_group_name_H-M   'P 1'
#
loop_
_entity.id
_entity.type
_entity.pdbx_description
1 polymer ?
#
loop_
_entity_poly.entity_id
_entity_poly.type
_entity_poly.pdbx_seq_one_letter_code
_entity_poly.pdbx_strand_id
1 'polypeptide(L)'
;MSVPNPPAAASKPSAAPGTGRRPRAVSDASDEFTEYSLNGKIFRQYTARLTAVSTRDGEEREYQIAEGHFAVSRVLEIRDVQNDFTPGGIVETIYHVTFTPPDGGESRTVRITDRDMRFRESTWPQETGACAFMPTRRTGVETVSDAIKAMALRARGHGGATLAYGVPGLLLRDGMPPAFLRPGKPALVPGGADPGTWCELPPEQTKTEGLRLLGLDDPSTDEQHSADLLALFRFPALVPDDPAVGITLVSLLAYAPWAGLGGTDALPGVGHLAVMLAGTSGLRKTAMAALVLAAQSSTYRPAKGKPVTATVRLRHGAKNGGSSAIGAQRALWSLAGLSALVDDAFAEELTDGEVHSQWIELSGLADSMAEQNSGVKATRVGSGLMPSRYPRCCILATAEDLPDEERHVSGVARWFALKTESAADLAVLTEMQANVRALSRAHTRIVRDTLVDLDIPRHAVAWAEEQAAGWDTSNAHGRAVQNATFTLAGWRLLTWAGERAGLGEMDAWTSWGAEQIHAAMDAQARRGGMIGQAQAARDPVILFLRRFREALTDGTWYLATPERADDGAAVPPTAIPGYGPAAVGWRQGVRVSAEDSQWFAAGRGDPLGAVHIKAPGTAGRAPFAPVMLVMRASVWDDVVRTVRRRARERDGFGISDTPAVLLARLVEQGIAKSATPDRSKLWDDKTETKPHVYKFDLLRLLGDDIEEPGQDDAGPADGTLGLGPIAPAGIPEPEPDFDPRCVGCGERTGARGHGDPAYYWDGIGPLHASCDVPEPEQGAPVQQAIPEQNQPEPAREQAPEPTWQGPEHTDKTLGALRATLIKRDWDASSDAFVRDVAERLTAAFPAEGKPGSGGAGLVWAEGAGRTGYRLFRQVQGQAPRRLPPDERISDVDIPWKMPRQEWHRPLTAAEQKLEFFVSFDINGQYLPAANQPLGTGRPQHLTDAGRISIRKNVPALYRLDVDPTTADLLPMLVSANGWYAGPAAWYLHERGLVRRVEEALIWPLTDAYTWLDRWYKATREARTWLLPARAGGQDETGRAALDAVKAMYTTFLGGWMASTKNPTEIYRPDWRAHTVSRAAANQSRALDKVREQTGRTPFAIRVDAVWFAADSADDVPAGLKLSPTKQLGKWKRNGSGLLTPDVVAALDSGIGGVHAVLRGAVTGA
;
A
#
# COMPACT_ATOMS: atom_id res chain seq x y z
N MET A 1 -12.34 -72.12 -30.62
CA MET A 1 -11.16 -71.37 -30.17
C MET A 1 -11.60 -70.47 -29.04
N SER A 2 -10.97 -70.67 -27.89
CA SER A 2 -11.47 -70.32 -26.57
C SER A 2 -10.77 -69.08 -26.05
N VAL A 3 -11.52 -68.11 -25.54
CA VAL A 3 -11.08 -67.21 -24.47
C VAL A 3 -12.27 -67.02 -23.51
N PRO A 4 -12.17 -67.44 -22.23
CA PRO A 4 -13.25 -67.35 -21.24
C PRO A 4 -13.20 -66.06 -20.41
N ASN A 5 -14.37 -65.74 -19.83
CA ASN A 5 -14.61 -64.67 -18.86
C ASN A 5 -13.61 -64.68 -17.67
N PRO A 6 -13.19 -63.50 -17.15
CA PRO A 6 -12.44 -63.42 -15.90
C PRO A 6 -13.38 -63.55 -14.67
N PRO A 7 -12.94 -64.25 -13.60
CA PRO A 7 -13.71 -64.38 -12.36
C PRO A 7 -13.28 -63.40 -11.26
N ALA A 8 -14.28 -63.09 -10.41
CA ALA A 8 -14.25 -62.88 -8.97
C ALA A 8 -13.38 -61.76 -8.37
N ALA A 9 -14.08 -60.74 -7.87
CA ALA A 9 -13.61 -59.74 -6.93
C ALA A 9 -13.09 -60.37 -5.62
N ALA A 10 -11.83 -60.09 -5.29
CA ALA A 10 -11.25 -60.39 -4.00
C ALA A 10 -11.75 -59.39 -2.94
N SER A 11 -12.14 -59.95 -1.80
CA SER A 11 -12.65 -59.32 -0.60
C SER A 11 -11.68 -58.30 0.01
N LYS A 12 -12.23 -57.16 0.44
CA LYS A 12 -11.57 -56.18 1.31
C LYS A 12 -11.19 -56.83 2.65
N PRO A 13 -9.96 -56.67 3.17
CA PRO A 13 -9.69 -56.95 4.56
C PRO A 13 -10.34 -55.87 5.43
N SER A 14 -11.22 -56.32 6.32
CA SER A 14 -11.83 -55.54 7.39
C SER A 14 -10.75 -54.91 8.28
N ALA A 15 -10.74 -53.58 8.35
CA ALA A 15 -9.94 -52.84 9.32
C ALA A 15 -10.58 -52.97 10.71
N ALA A 16 -9.96 -53.79 11.57
CA ALA A 16 -10.21 -53.74 13.00
C ALA A 16 -9.65 -52.42 13.59
N PRO A 17 -10.30 -51.81 14.58
CA PRO A 17 -9.79 -50.60 15.23
C PRO A 17 -8.56 -50.97 16.09
N GLY A 18 -7.38 -50.64 15.58
CA GLY A 18 -6.11 -50.80 16.28
C GLY A 18 -6.05 -49.91 17.53
N THR A 19 -6.03 -50.56 18.68
CA THR A 19 -5.71 -49.98 19.98
C THR A 19 -4.33 -49.31 19.95
N GLY A 20 -4.20 -48.16 20.63
CA GLY A 20 -2.98 -47.37 20.63
C GLY A 20 -1.76 -48.15 21.15
N ARG A 21 -0.79 -48.42 20.27
CA ARG A 21 0.56 -48.85 20.68
C ARG A 21 1.24 -47.71 21.43
N ARG A 22 1.49 -47.93 22.73
CA ARG A 22 2.47 -47.17 23.53
C ARG A 22 3.90 -47.50 23.05
N PRO A 23 4.87 -46.59 23.19
CA PRO A 23 6.28 -46.89 22.91
C PRO A 23 6.75 -48.04 23.79
N ARG A 24 7.42 -49.02 23.20
CA ARG A 24 7.95 -50.21 23.87
C ARG A 24 9.31 -49.84 24.50
N ALA A 25 9.44 -49.98 25.81
CA ALA A 25 10.76 -49.92 26.47
C ALA A 25 11.56 -51.14 26.02
N VAL A 26 12.81 -50.94 25.61
CA VAL A 26 13.71 -52.00 25.14
C VAL A 26 14.66 -52.35 26.28
N SER A 27 14.85 -53.65 26.54
CA SER A 27 15.74 -54.17 27.57
C SER A 27 17.20 -54.27 27.10
N ASP A 28 18.12 -54.06 28.03
CA ASP A 28 19.57 -54.08 27.91
C ASP A 28 20.15 -55.22 27.07
N ALA A 29 20.77 -54.86 25.94
CA ALA A 29 21.84 -55.61 25.30
C ALA A 29 22.87 -54.59 24.79
N SER A 30 24.14 -54.82 25.14
CA SER A 30 25.29 -53.93 24.90
C SER A 30 25.68 -53.84 23.42
N ASP A 31 24.84 -53.22 22.60
CA ASP A 31 25.25 -52.78 21.26
C ASP A 31 26.12 -51.52 21.40
N GLU A 32 27.24 -51.47 20.66
CA GLU A 32 28.09 -50.27 20.61
C GLU A 32 27.29 -49.10 20.00
N PHE A 33 27.29 -47.96 20.70
CA PHE A 33 26.56 -46.77 20.26
C PHE A 33 27.42 -45.52 20.32
N THR A 34 27.04 -44.54 19.51
CA THR A 34 27.55 -43.19 19.62
C THR A 34 26.52 -42.29 20.29
N GLU A 35 26.90 -41.65 21.39
CA GLU A 35 26.06 -40.72 22.12
C GLU A 35 26.19 -39.29 21.59
N TYR A 36 25.05 -38.59 21.56
CA TYR A 36 24.91 -37.20 21.14
C TYR A 36 23.98 -36.46 22.11
N SER A 37 24.26 -35.18 22.39
CA SER A 37 23.45 -34.37 23.29
C SER A 37 23.06 -33.03 22.67
N LEU A 38 21.81 -32.60 22.87
CA LEU A 38 21.32 -31.28 22.46
C LEU A 38 20.28 -30.77 23.45
N ASN A 39 20.47 -29.56 24.00
CA ASN A 39 19.54 -28.90 24.93
C ASN A 39 19.12 -29.80 26.12
N GLY A 40 20.05 -30.56 26.67
CA GLY A 40 19.78 -31.50 27.78
C GLY A 40 19.06 -32.79 27.38
N LYS A 41 18.75 -33.00 26.10
CA LYS A 41 18.30 -34.30 25.56
C LYS A 41 19.51 -35.11 25.11
N ILE A 42 19.47 -36.42 25.34
CA ILE A 42 20.51 -37.37 24.94
C ILE A 42 19.93 -38.32 23.88
N PHE A 43 20.72 -38.60 22.86
CA PHE A 43 20.41 -39.49 21.75
C PHE A 43 21.53 -40.49 21.56
N ARG A 44 21.21 -41.75 21.27
CA ARG A 44 22.19 -42.80 21.01
C ARG A 44 21.94 -43.41 19.64
N GLN A 45 22.95 -43.33 18.78
CA GLN A 45 22.94 -43.93 17.45
C GLN A 45 23.66 -45.28 17.51
N TYR A 46 22.93 -46.35 17.23
CA TYR A 46 23.44 -47.69 17.05
C TYR A 46 23.61 -47.99 15.56
N THR A 47 24.15 -49.16 15.20
CA THR A 47 24.31 -49.59 13.80
C THR A 47 22.97 -49.71 13.07
N ALA A 48 21.89 -50.14 13.74
CA ALA A 48 20.60 -50.42 13.10
C ALA A 48 19.40 -49.65 13.69
N ARG A 49 19.62 -48.74 14.65
CA ARG A 49 18.54 -47.96 15.28
C ARG A 49 19.05 -46.66 15.90
N LEU A 50 18.14 -45.72 16.07
CA LEU A 50 18.36 -44.45 16.77
C LEU A 50 17.40 -44.37 17.98
N THR A 51 17.95 -44.05 19.16
CA THR A 51 17.18 -43.93 20.40
C THR A 51 17.31 -42.53 21.03
N ALA A 52 16.27 -42.11 21.76
CA ALA A 52 16.31 -40.96 22.67
C ALA A 52 16.29 -41.45 24.11
N VAL A 53 17.09 -40.82 24.97
CA VAL A 53 17.21 -41.17 26.39
C VAL A 53 16.41 -40.16 27.22
N SER A 54 15.59 -40.64 28.14
CA SER A 54 14.92 -39.79 29.13
C SER A 54 15.23 -40.27 30.54
N THR A 55 15.58 -39.36 31.44
CA THR A 55 15.78 -39.67 32.85
C THR A 55 14.48 -39.47 33.61
N ARG A 56 14.02 -40.50 34.32
CA ARG A 56 12.87 -40.42 35.22
C ARG A 56 13.25 -41.08 36.55
N ASP A 57 13.10 -40.34 37.64
CA ASP A 57 13.43 -40.81 38.99
C ASP A 57 14.91 -41.26 39.17
N GLY A 58 15.82 -40.66 38.39
CA GLY A 58 17.26 -41.00 38.41
C GLY A 58 17.66 -42.19 37.54
N GLU A 59 16.70 -42.90 36.94
CA GLU A 59 16.97 -43.98 35.98
C GLU A 59 16.89 -43.47 34.54
N GLU A 60 17.89 -43.84 33.73
CA GLU A 60 17.86 -43.62 32.28
C GLU A 60 16.95 -44.64 31.61
N ARG A 61 16.06 -44.17 30.74
CA ARG A 61 15.25 -45.02 29.87
C ARG A 61 15.43 -44.64 28.42
N GLU A 62 15.76 -45.64 27.59
CA GLU A 62 15.88 -45.47 26.15
C GLU A 62 14.56 -45.74 25.43
N TYR A 63 14.26 -44.90 24.46
CA TYR A 63 13.11 -45.02 23.58
C TYR A 63 13.58 -44.98 22.14
N GLN A 64 13.32 -46.04 21.38
CA GLN A 64 13.63 -46.07 19.96
C GLN A 64 12.78 -45.06 19.19
N ILE A 65 13.44 -44.18 18.43
CA ILE A 65 12.80 -43.11 17.65
C ILE A 65 12.92 -43.31 16.14
N ALA A 66 13.85 -44.16 15.67
CA ALA A 66 13.91 -44.61 14.28
C ALA A 66 14.63 -45.97 14.16
N GLU A 67 14.34 -46.70 13.09
CA GLU A 67 15.10 -47.86 12.61
C GLU A 67 16.11 -47.39 11.54
N GLY A 68 17.30 -47.98 11.51
CA GLY A 68 18.41 -47.59 10.61
C GLY A 68 19.47 -46.66 11.23
N HIS A 69 20.43 -46.26 10.41
CA HIS A 69 21.59 -45.45 10.80
C HIS A 69 21.54 -44.04 10.18
N PHE A 70 21.68 -43.01 11.02
CA PHE A 70 21.83 -41.63 10.57
C PHE A 70 23.25 -41.15 10.82
N ALA A 71 23.83 -40.48 9.82
CA ALA A 71 25.13 -39.81 9.92
C ALA A 71 25.05 -38.39 9.34
N VAL A 72 25.76 -37.45 9.95
CA VAL A 72 25.92 -36.08 9.43
C VAL A 72 27.38 -35.89 9.02
N SER A 73 27.63 -35.81 7.71
CA SER A 73 28.99 -35.75 7.17
C SER A 73 29.55 -34.33 7.08
N ARG A 74 28.67 -33.33 6.93
CA ARG A 74 29.05 -31.91 6.81
C ARG A 74 27.95 -31.00 7.32
N VAL A 75 28.36 -29.90 7.95
CA VAL A 75 27.48 -28.80 8.35
C VAL A 75 27.95 -27.51 7.65
N LEU A 76 27.02 -26.86 6.98
CA LEU A 76 27.23 -25.58 6.30
C LEU A 76 26.38 -24.50 6.96
N GLU A 77 27.03 -23.46 7.44
CA GLU A 77 26.35 -22.27 7.96
C GLU A 77 26.38 -21.17 6.90
N ILE A 78 25.18 -20.79 6.43
CA ILE A 78 25.02 -19.66 5.55
C ILE A 78 24.82 -18.42 6.41
N ARG A 79 25.73 -17.45 6.31
CA ARG A 79 25.67 -16.16 6.99
C ARG A 79 25.14 -15.07 6.08
N ASP A 80 24.56 -14.05 6.69
CA ASP A 80 24.22 -12.83 5.98
C ASP A 80 25.43 -11.93 5.75
N VAL A 81 25.22 -10.84 5.00
CA VAL A 81 26.14 -9.71 4.94
C VAL A 81 25.41 -8.48 5.48
N GLN A 82 26.01 -7.80 6.46
CA GLN A 82 25.43 -6.63 7.11
C GLN A 82 25.49 -5.38 6.20
N ASN A 83 24.83 -4.31 6.63
CA ASN A 83 24.78 -3.03 5.88
C ASN A 83 26.15 -2.36 5.76
N ASP A 84 27.05 -2.61 6.71
CA ASP A 84 28.46 -2.18 6.69
C ASP A 84 29.37 -3.16 5.94
N PHE A 85 28.78 -4.11 5.19
CA PHE A 85 29.45 -5.14 4.42
C PHE A 85 30.21 -6.17 5.25
N THR A 86 29.99 -6.26 6.57
CA THR A 86 30.65 -7.26 7.42
C THR A 86 29.87 -8.57 7.51
N PRO A 87 30.50 -9.68 7.98
CA PRO A 87 29.78 -10.94 8.22
C PRO A 87 28.60 -10.77 9.19
N GLY A 88 27.41 -11.14 8.74
CA GLY A 88 26.18 -11.12 9.53
C GLY A 88 25.94 -12.39 10.33
N GLY A 89 24.75 -12.48 10.93
CA GLY A 89 24.28 -13.69 11.60
C GLY A 89 24.01 -14.86 10.66
N ILE A 90 23.87 -16.06 11.21
CA ILE A 90 23.49 -17.26 10.46
C ILE A 90 22.03 -17.14 10.03
N VAL A 91 21.78 -17.32 8.73
CA VAL A 91 20.44 -17.24 8.12
C VAL A 91 19.85 -18.61 7.85
N GLU A 92 20.70 -19.58 7.54
CA GLU A 92 20.28 -20.96 7.30
C GLU A 92 21.43 -21.90 7.67
N THR A 93 21.09 -23.09 8.17
CA THR A 93 22.07 -24.15 8.41
C THR A 93 21.68 -25.35 7.57
N ILE A 94 22.62 -25.86 6.78
CA ILE A 94 22.44 -27.02 5.90
C ILE A 94 23.23 -28.19 6.47
N TYR A 95 22.53 -29.31 6.66
CA TYR A 95 23.06 -30.57 7.14
C TYR A 95 23.14 -31.55 5.96
N HIS A 96 24.32 -32.14 5.74
CA HIS A 96 24.47 -33.25 4.80
C HIS A 96 24.22 -34.55 5.55
N VAL A 97 22.98 -35.03 5.46
CA VAL A 97 22.50 -36.17 6.24
C VAL A 97 22.47 -37.42 5.36
N THR A 98 23.14 -38.46 5.82
CA THR A 98 23.12 -39.79 5.22
C THR A 98 22.24 -40.70 6.06
N PHE A 99 21.29 -41.38 5.42
CA PHE A 99 20.50 -42.44 6.04
C PHE A 99 20.85 -43.79 5.41
N THR A 100 21.08 -44.80 6.27
CA THR A 100 21.31 -46.19 5.88
C THR A 100 20.19 -47.06 6.49
N PRO A 101 19.38 -47.74 5.66
CA PRO A 101 18.33 -48.64 6.11
C PRO A 101 18.86 -49.81 6.97
N PRO A 102 18.07 -50.34 7.92
CA PRO A 102 18.48 -51.43 8.82
C PRO A 102 18.63 -52.79 8.10
N ASP A 103 18.03 -52.96 6.93
CA ASP A 103 18.11 -54.16 6.09
C ASP A 103 19.35 -54.18 5.17
N GLY A 104 20.22 -53.17 5.27
CA GLY A 104 21.40 -53.04 4.42
C GLY A 104 21.12 -52.48 3.02
N GLY A 105 19.97 -51.84 2.82
CA GLY A 105 19.64 -51.13 1.58
C GLY A 105 20.59 -49.97 1.24
N GLU A 106 20.42 -49.40 0.04
CA GLU A 106 21.28 -48.32 -0.46
C GLU A 106 21.21 -47.06 0.42
N SER A 107 22.37 -46.56 0.83
CA SER A 107 22.48 -45.33 1.63
C SER A 107 22.23 -44.09 0.77
N ARG A 108 21.45 -43.14 1.29
CA ARG A 108 21.13 -41.90 0.58
C ARG A 108 21.59 -40.69 1.37
N THR A 109 22.28 -39.77 0.70
CA THR A 109 22.73 -38.50 1.29
C THR A 109 21.90 -37.36 0.73
N VAL A 110 21.31 -36.56 1.62
CA VAL A 110 20.43 -35.44 1.28
C VAL A 110 20.88 -34.17 2.01
N ARG A 111 20.72 -33.02 1.35
CA ARG A 111 20.90 -31.70 1.97
C ARG A 111 19.61 -31.33 2.69
N ILE A 112 19.63 -31.26 4.02
CA ILE A 112 18.47 -30.92 4.84
C ILE A 112 18.74 -29.59 5.52
N THR A 113 17.80 -28.65 5.46
CA THR A 113 17.93 -27.37 6.17
C THR A 113 17.32 -27.44 7.57
N ASP A 114 17.74 -26.52 8.46
CA ASP A 114 17.10 -26.37 9.77
C ASP A 114 15.62 -26.01 9.65
N ARG A 115 15.25 -25.30 8.58
CA ARG A 115 13.89 -25.00 8.17
C ARG A 115 13.11 -26.26 7.78
N ASP A 116 13.66 -27.14 6.92
CA ASP A 116 12.99 -28.38 6.49
C ASP A 116 12.61 -29.24 7.70
N MET A 117 13.49 -29.32 8.69
CA MET A 117 13.25 -30.06 9.94
C MET A 117 12.16 -29.45 10.83
N ARG A 118 11.74 -28.19 10.61
CA ARG A 118 10.68 -27.51 11.37
C ARG A 118 9.32 -27.54 10.65
N PHE A 119 9.28 -27.90 9.36
CA PHE A 119 8.06 -27.89 8.56
C PHE A 119 7.15 -29.09 8.86
N ARG A 120 5.84 -28.83 8.90
CA ARG A 120 4.82 -29.86 9.19
C ARG A 120 4.67 -30.90 8.07
N GLU A 121 4.97 -30.50 6.83
CA GLU A 121 4.88 -31.33 5.62
C GLU A 121 6.28 -31.56 5.04
N SER A 122 7.27 -31.79 5.92
CA SER A 122 8.65 -31.95 5.49
C SER A 122 8.83 -33.17 4.58
N THR A 123 9.53 -32.98 3.47
CA THR A 123 9.83 -34.03 2.48
C THR A 123 11.15 -34.74 2.73
N TRP A 124 11.99 -34.23 3.64
CA TRP A 124 13.31 -34.81 3.88
C TRP A 124 13.27 -36.29 4.31
N PRO A 125 12.28 -36.80 5.08
CA PRO A 125 12.21 -38.23 5.40
C PRO A 125 11.96 -39.09 4.14
N GLN A 126 11.21 -38.58 3.17
CA GLN A 126 11.00 -39.26 1.88
C GLN A 126 12.26 -39.19 1.01
N GLU A 127 12.90 -38.03 0.93
CA GLU A 127 14.12 -37.81 0.13
C GLU A 127 15.29 -38.68 0.62
N THR A 128 15.45 -38.81 1.94
CA THR A 128 16.46 -39.69 2.56
C THR A 128 16.09 -41.17 2.50
N GLY A 129 14.82 -41.50 2.22
CA GLY A 129 14.31 -42.87 2.29
C GLY A 129 13.97 -43.35 3.71
N ALA A 130 14.13 -42.51 4.74
CA ALA A 130 13.88 -42.83 6.13
C ALA A 130 12.38 -42.93 6.51
N CYS A 131 11.47 -42.45 5.65
CA CYS A 131 10.04 -42.33 5.94
C CYS A 131 9.38 -43.66 6.40
N ALA A 132 9.83 -44.81 5.88
CA ALA A 132 9.30 -46.12 6.25
C ALA A 132 9.81 -46.63 7.61
N PHE A 133 10.90 -46.05 8.11
CA PHE A 133 11.65 -46.51 9.29
C PHE A 133 11.51 -45.55 10.48
N MET A 134 10.63 -44.57 10.37
CA MET A 134 10.36 -43.55 11.38
C MET A 134 8.89 -43.62 11.84
N PRO A 135 8.57 -43.21 13.08
CA PRO A 135 7.19 -43.16 13.56
C PRO A 135 6.34 -42.23 12.69
N THR A 136 5.16 -42.70 12.26
CA THR A 136 4.20 -41.93 11.45
C THR A 136 3.58 -40.72 12.19
N ARG A 137 3.77 -40.63 13.52
CA ARG A 137 3.27 -39.51 14.33
C ARG A 137 4.27 -38.36 14.33
N ARG A 138 3.75 -37.12 14.17
CA ARG A 138 4.48 -35.85 14.15
C ARG A 138 5.61 -35.73 15.19
N THR A 139 5.36 -36.19 16.42
CA THR A 139 6.35 -36.13 17.52
C THR A 139 7.61 -36.97 17.27
N GLY A 140 7.53 -38.01 16.43
CA GLY A 140 8.67 -38.85 16.06
C GLY A 140 9.64 -38.14 15.11
N VAL A 141 9.12 -37.48 14.08
CA VAL A 141 9.94 -36.72 13.10
C VAL A 141 10.67 -35.55 13.76
N GLU A 142 10.00 -34.83 14.68
CA GLU A 142 10.61 -33.75 15.45
C GLU A 142 11.77 -34.26 16.33
N THR A 143 11.62 -35.44 16.94
CA THR A 143 12.66 -36.02 17.81
C THR A 143 13.88 -36.54 17.03
N VAL A 144 13.66 -37.14 15.85
CA VAL A 144 14.78 -37.52 14.96
C VAL A 144 15.49 -36.28 14.41
N SER A 145 14.76 -35.20 14.15
CA SER A 145 15.36 -33.93 13.75
C SER A 145 16.27 -33.35 14.83
N ASP A 146 15.88 -33.41 16.11
CA ASP A 146 16.73 -33.02 17.24
C ASP A 146 18.00 -33.89 17.32
N ALA A 147 17.88 -35.19 17.06
CA ALA A 147 19.03 -36.10 17.03
C ALA A 147 20.02 -35.76 15.89
N ILE A 148 19.52 -35.45 14.69
CA ILE A 148 20.36 -35.01 13.56
C ILE A 148 21.12 -33.72 13.93
N LYS A 149 20.46 -32.76 14.59
CA LYS A 149 21.11 -31.54 15.07
C LYS A 149 22.16 -31.82 16.15
N ALA A 150 21.92 -32.80 17.03
CA ALA A 150 22.91 -33.25 18.00
C ALA A 150 24.13 -33.90 17.32
N MET A 151 23.92 -34.72 16.28
CA MET A 151 24.99 -35.30 15.45
C MET A 151 25.80 -34.22 14.74
N ALA A 152 25.14 -33.17 14.24
CA ALA A 152 25.77 -32.04 13.60
C ALA A 152 26.74 -31.29 14.53
N LEU A 153 26.44 -31.18 15.84
CA LEU A 153 27.36 -30.58 16.82
C LEU A 153 28.68 -31.36 16.92
N ARG A 154 28.63 -32.68 16.83
CA ARG A 154 29.84 -33.53 16.81
C ARG A 154 30.62 -33.36 15.51
N ALA A 155 29.94 -33.32 14.36
CA ALA A 155 30.57 -33.09 13.06
C ALA A 155 31.33 -31.75 13.02
N ARG A 156 30.79 -30.69 13.66
CA ARG A 156 31.48 -29.40 13.84
C ARG A 156 32.78 -29.54 14.66
N GLY A 157 32.85 -30.46 15.60
CA GLY A 157 34.04 -30.69 16.44
C GLY A 157 35.21 -31.37 15.73
N HIS A 158 35.04 -31.90 14.52
CA HIS A 158 36.10 -32.58 13.75
C HIS A 158 36.67 -31.74 12.58
N GLY A 159 36.24 -30.48 12.42
CA GLY A 159 36.74 -29.58 11.37
C GLY A 159 36.10 -28.19 11.29
N GLY A 160 35.26 -27.79 12.26
CA GLY A 160 34.43 -26.58 12.19
C GLY A 160 33.23 -26.73 11.26
N ALA A 161 32.25 -25.82 11.35
CA ALA A 161 31.24 -25.68 10.30
C ALA A 161 31.91 -25.01 9.08
N THR A 162 31.62 -25.47 7.86
CA THR A 162 31.99 -24.66 6.70
C THR A 162 31.10 -23.42 6.68
N LEU A 163 31.70 -22.25 6.45
CA LEU A 163 31.00 -20.98 6.37
C LEU A 163 30.74 -20.62 4.91
N ALA A 164 29.53 -20.17 4.57
CA ALA A 164 29.20 -19.51 3.31
C ALA A 164 28.40 -18.25 3.56
N TYR A 165 28.22 -17.42 2.54
CA TYR A 165 27.40 -16.23 2.59
C TYR A 165 26.17 -16.36 1.69
N GLY A 166 25.03 -15.88 2.18
CA GLY A 166 23.71 -16.05 1.55
C GLY A 166 23.38 -15.04 0.46
N VAL A 167 24.27 -14.09 0.20
CA VAL A 167 24.09 -13.04 -0.81
C VAL A 167 25.39 -12.74 -1.55
N PRO A 168 25.32 -12.39 -2.84
CA PRO A 168 26.46 -11.87 -3.59
C PRO A 168 26.85 -10.46 -3.14
N GLY A 169 27.96 -9.95 -3.69
CA GLY A 169 28.40 -8.56 -3.50
C GLY A 169 29.60 -8.40 -2.57
N LEU A 170 29.89 -7.15 -2.20
CA LEU A 170 31.04 -6.79 -1.37
C LEU A 170 30.91 -7.36 0.06
N LEU A 171 32.03 -7.90 0.57
CA LEU A 171 32.22 -8.38 1.92
C LEU A 171 33.54 -7.83 2.46
N LEU A 172 33.46 -7.08 3.56
CA LEU A 172 34.58 -6.60 4.35
C LEU A 172 34.78 -7.52 5.55
N ARG A 173 36.03 -7.93 5.79
CA ARG A 173 36.39 -8.87 6.85
C ARG A 173 37.56 -8.31 7.63
N ASP A 174 37.47 -8.35 8.95
CA ASP A 174 38.54 -7.84 9.81
C ASP A 174 39.87 -8.53 9.50
N GLY A 175 40.92 -7.73 9.27
CA GLY A 175 42.28 -8.20 8.99
C GLY A 175 42.45 -8.93 7.65
N MET A 176 41.44 -8.93 6.77
CA MET A 176 41.45 -9.62 5.48
C MET A 176 41.14 -8.64 4.34
N PRO A 177 41.65 -8.88 3.12
CA PRO A 177 41.32 -8.02 1.99
C PRO A 177 39.82 -8.06 1.66
N PRO A 178 39.27 -6.96 1.10
CA PRO A 178 37.90 -6.92 0.59
C PRO A 178 37.65 -8.08 -0.37
N ALA A 179 36.49 -8.73 -0.22
CA ALA A 179 36.09 -9.84 -1.05
C ALA A 179 34.79 -9.53 -1.78
N PHE A 180 34.66 -9.95 -3.03
CA PHE A 180 33.38 -9.92 -3.76
C PHE A 180 32.82 -11.33 -3.87
N LEU A 181 31.68 -11.56 -3.21
CA LEU A 181 30.98 -12.84 -3.13
C LEU A 181 30.33 -13.18 -4.47
N ARG A 182 30.69 -14.34 -5.03
CA ARG A 182 30.15 -14.87 -6.30
C ARG A 182 29.34 -16.14 -6.06
N PRO A 183 28.05 -16.20 -6.45
CA PRO A 183 27.24 -17.40 -6.28
C PRO A 183 27.88 -18.60 -6.99
N GLY A 184 28.09 -19.70 -6.26
CA GLY A 184 28.62 -20.95 -6.82
C GLY A 184 30.11 -20.95 -7.21
N LYS A 185 30.85 -19.86 -6.94
CA LYS A 185 32.31 -19.76 -7.15
C LYS A 185 33.01 -19.17 -5.92
N PRO A 186 34.34 -19.36 -5.76
CA PRO A 186 35.13 -18.65 -4.77
C PRO A 186 35.00 -17.13 -4.89
N ALA A 187 35.07 -16.39 -3.79
CA ALA A 187 34.99 -14.93 -3.81
C ALA A 187 36.19 -14.31 -4.55
N LEU A 188 35.99 -13.17 -5.21
CA LEU A 188 37.10 -12.40 -5.80
C LEU A 188 37.78 -11.59 -4.71
N VAL A 189 39.10 -11.43 -4.83
CA VAL A 189 39.94 -10.56 -3.99
C VAL A 189 40.92 -9.80 -4.90
N PRO A 190 41.57 -8.71 -4.45
CA PRO A 190 42.45 -7.87 -5.27
C PRO A 190 43.51 -8.61 -6.12
N GLY A 191 43.95 -9.79 -5.69
CA GLY A 191 44.97 -10.61 -6.38
C GLY A 191 44.47 -11.91 -7.01
N GLY A 192 43.15 -12.17 -7.06
CA GLY A 192 42.64 -13.43 -7.60
C GLY A 192 41.33 -13.87 -6.95
N ALA A 193 41.28 -15.11 -6.48
CA ALA A 193 40.12 -15.69 -5.82
C ALA A 193 40.48 -16.28 -4.46
N ASP A 194 39.60 -16.13 -3.47
CA ASP A 194 39.73 -16.70 -2.12
C ASP A 194 38.90 -18.00 -2.02
N PRO A 195 39.53 -19.20 -2.04
CA PRO A 195 38.81 -20.48 -1.98
C PRO A 195 38.15 -20.74 -0.62
N GLY A 196 38.53 -20.02 0.43
CA GLY A 196 37.94 -20.14 1.77
C GLY A 196 36.64 -19.34 1.94
N THR A 197 36.35 -18.43 1.00
CA THR A 197 35.19 -17.53 1.06
C THR A 197 34.31 -17.76 -0.15
N TRP A 198 33.05 -18.10 0.08
CA TRP A 198 32.14 -18.45 -1.02
C TRP A 198 30.70 -18.06 -0.70
N CYS A 199 29.93 -17.86 -1.76
CA CYS A 199 28.51 -17.53 -1.69
C CYS A 199 27.67 -18.77 -2.05
N GLU A 200 26.76 -19.14 -1.16
CA GLU A 200 25.72 -20.13 -1.40
C GLU A 200 24.38 -19.47 -1.19
N LEU A 201 23.61 -19.32 -2.26
CA LEU A 201 22.25 -18.79 -2.14
C LEU A 201 21.40 -19.75 -1.29
N PRO A 202 20.50 -19.25 -0.43
CA PRO A 202 19.55 -20.09 0.29
C PRO A 202 18.76 -21.00 -0.68
N PRO A 203 18.43 -22.26 -0.29
CA PRO A 203 17.82 -23.22 -1.21
C PRO A 203 16.53 -22.73 -1.89
N GLU A 204 15.72 -21.91 -1.23
CA GLU A 204 14.53 -21.30 -1.86
C GLU A 204 14.86 -20.39 -3.04
N GLN A 205 15.97 -19.63 -2.95
CA GLN A 205 16.41 -18.75 -4.02
C GLN A 205 17.09 -19.52 -5.15
N THR A 206 17.77 -20.64 -4.85
CA THR A 206 18.38 -21.50 -5.88
C THR A 206 17.37 -22.14 -6.84
N LYS A 207 16.09 -22.22 -6.43
CA LYS A 207 14.99 -22.74 -7.26
C LYS A 207 14.44 -21.70 -8.23
N THR A 208 14.72 -20.40 -8.02
CA THR A 208 14.26 -19.32 -8.90
C THR A 208 15.13 -19.28 -10.15
N GLU A 209 14.56 -19.64 -11.30
CA GLU A 209 15.30 -19.77 -12.57
C GLU A 209 16.09 -18.49 -12.95
N GLY A 210 15.50 -17.31 -12.77
CA GLY A 210 16.17 -16.03 -13.06
C GLY A 210 17.37 -15.72 -12.14
N LEU A 211 17.37 -16.23 -10.90
CA LEU A 211 18.49 -16.08 -9.96
C LEU A 211 19.55 -17.16 -10.16
N ARG A 212 19.13 -18.40 -10.44
CA ARG A 212 20.02 -19.54 -10.66
C ARG A 212 21.01 -19.32 -11.79
N LEU A 213 20.64 -18.52 -12.78
CA LEU A 213 21.53 -18.21 -13.90
C LEU A 213 22.67 -17.27 -13.48
N LEU A 214 22.52 -16.48 -12.41
CA LEU A 214 23.48 -15.43 -12.08
C LEU A 214 24.64 -15.96 -11.22
N GLY A 215 25.84 -15.53 -11.56
CA GLY A 215 27.08 -15.92 -10.92
C GLY A 215 28.25 -15.57 -11.81
N LEU A 216 29.01 -14.53 -11.44
CA LEU A 216 30.11 -13.98 -12.24
C LEU A 216 31.09 -15.08 -12.70
N ASP A 217 31.59 -14.95 -13.93
CA ASP A 217 32.59 -15.87 -14.48
C ASP A 217 33.95 -15.67 -13.78
N ASP A 218 34.99 -16.38 -14.23
CA ASP A 218 36.36 -16.07 -13.81
C ASP A 218 36.86 -14.81 -14.54
N PRO A 219 37.69 -13.98 -13.89
CA PRO A 219 38.15 -12.72 -14.49
C PRO A 219 39.01 -13.00 -15.72
N SER A 220 38.98 -12.09 -16.70
CA SER A 220 39.89 -12.15 -17.85
C SER A 220 41.35 -12.28 -17.40
N THR A 221 42.10 -13.13 -18.09
CA THR A 221 43.57 -13.16 -17.97
C THR A 221 44.15 -11.87 -18.51
N ASP A 222 45.41 -11.58 -18.19
CA ASP A 222 46.06 -10.36 -18.68
C ASP A 222 46.16 -10.35 -20.21
N GLU A 223 46.33 -11.49 -20.88
CA GLU A 223 46.32 -11.56 -22.35
C GLU A 223 44.93 -11.32 -22.95
N GLN A 224 43.86 -11.70 -22.25
CA GLN A 224 42.48 -11.58 -22.72
C GLN A 224 41.87 -10.22 -22.40
N HIS A 225 42.42 -9.49 -21.42
CA HIS A 225 41.76 -8.37 -20.78
C HIS A 225 41.34 -7.27 -21.76
N SER A 226 42.25 -6.78 -22.60
CA SER A 226 41.96 -5.69 -23.54
C SER A 226 40.89 -6.09 -24.57
N ALA A 227 40.97 -7.31 -25.12
CA ALA A 227 40.01 -7.81 -26.09
C ALA A 227 38.62 -8.04 -25.48
N ASP A 228 38.56 -8.61 -24.28
CA ASP A 228 37.31 -8.82 -23.55
C ASP A 228 36.68 -7.47 -23.14
N LEU A 229 37.50 -6.48 -22.73
CA LEU A 229 37.03 -5.15 -22.33
C LEU A 229 36.47 -4.36 -23.51
N LEU A 230 37.07 -4.46 -24.70
CA LEU A 230 36.52 -3.86 -25.93
C LEU A 230 35.12 -4.37 -26.27
N ALA A 231 34.77 -5.60 -25.88
CA ALA A 231 33.40 -6.11 -26.05
C ALA A 231 32.37 -5.36 -25.17
N LEU A 232 32.77 -4.81 -24.02
CA LEU A 232 31.90 -3.93 -23.23
C LEU A 232 31.74 -2.55 -23.90
N PHE A 233 32.77 -2.03 -24.57
CA PHE A 233 32.68 -0.80 -25.36
C PHE A 233 31.89 -0.96 -26.67
N ARG A 234 31.42 -2.17 -27.01
CA ARG A 234 30.50 -2.39 -28.14
C ARG A 234 29.03 -2.06 -27.82
N PHE A 235 28.66 -1.96 -26.55
CA PHE A 235 27.28 -1.67 -26.14
C PHE A 235 26.66 -0.44 -26.84
N PRO A 236 27.35 0.72 -26.99
CA PRO A 236 26.76 1.88 -27.63
C PRO A 236 26.39 1.67 -29.11
N ALA A 237 27.00 0.68 -29.78
CA ALA A 237 26.66 0.31 -31.15
C ALA A 237 25.40 -0.58 -31.25
N LEU A 238 24.80 -0.99 -30.11
CA LEU A 238 23.56 -1.78 -30.12
C LEU A 238 22.41 -1.01 -30.75
N VAL A 239 22.35 0.31 -30.54
CA VAL A 239 21.34 1.20 -31.13
C VAL A 239 22.10 2.40 -31.71
N PRO A 240 22.61 2.31 -32.95
CA PRO A 240 23.49 3.34 -33.52
C PRO A 240 22.87 4.74 -33.54
N ASP A 241 21.55 4.82 -33.74
CA ASP A 241 20.80 6.08 -33.78
C ASP A 241 20.47 6.64 -32.38
N ASP A 242 20.66 5.83 -31.33
CA ASP A 242 20.43 6.22 -29.93
C ASP A 242 21.47 5.55 -28.99
N PRO A 243 22.74 5.99 -29.05
CA PRO A 243 23.84 5.36 -28.31
C PRO A 243 23.65 5.39 -26.79
N ALA A 244 22.82 6.32 -26.28
CA ALA A 244 22.51 6.46 -24.86
C ALA A 244 21.89 5.18 -24.27
N VAL A 245 21.14 4.40 -25.05
CA VAL A 245 20.60 3.09 -24.64
C VAL A 245 21.74 2.14 -24.30
N GLY A 246 22.68 1.96 -25.21
CA GLY A 246 23.84 1.08 -25.01
C GLY A 246 24.74 1.52 -23.87
N ILE A 247 25.06 2.81 -23.81
CA ILE A 247 25.85 3.43 -22.72
C ILE A 247 25.18 3.14 -21.37
N THR A 248 23.87 3.35 -21.26
CA THR A 248 23.15 3.15 -19.99
C THR A 248 23.18 1.68 -19.54
N LEU A 249 23.00 0.73 -20.46
CA LEU A 249 23.04 -0.70 -20.14
C LEU A 249 24.41 -1.15 -19.62
N VAL A 250 25.52 -0.68 -20.22
CA VAL A 250 26.86 -1.02 -19.76
C VAL A 250 27.25 -0.26 -18.48
N SER A 251 26.79 0.99 -18.32
CA SER A 251 26.95 1.75 -17.08
C SER A 251 26.26 1.08 -15.89
N LEU A 252 25.03 0.58 -16.10
CA LEU A 252 24.30 -0.20 -15.10
C LEU A 252 25.12 -1.42 -14.65
N LEU A 253 25.73 -2.14 -15.60
CA LEU A 253 26.58 -3.29 -15.33
C LEU A 253 27.84 -2.90 -14.52
N ALA A 254 28.54 -1.83 -14.92
CA ALA A 254 29.75 -1.37 -14.23
C ALA A 254 29.47 -0.82 -12.81
N TYR A 255 28.32 -0.21 -12.60
CA TYR A 255 27.92 0.41 -11.34
C TYR A 255 27.36 -0.60 -10.31
N ALA A 256 26.62 -1.62 -10.77
CA ALA A 256 25.90 -2.57 -9.91
C ALA A 256 26.71 -3.20 -8.75
N PRO A 257 28.00 -3.58 -8.91
CA PRO A 257 28.82 -4.13 -7.83
C PRO A 257 28.95 -3.21 -6.61
N TRP A 258 28.74 -1.91 -6.79
CA TRP A 258 28.97 -0.84 -5.82
C TRP A 258 27.69 -0.14 -5.38
N ALA A 259 26.52 -0.57 -5.88
CA ALA A 259 25.24 0.03 -5.55
C ALA A 259 24.91 -0.18 -4.05
N GLY A 260 24.54 0.92 -3.37
CA GLY A 260 24.11 0.87 -1.97
C GLY A 260 25.23 0.83 -0.93
N LEU A 261 26.43 1.35 -1.24
CA LEU A 261 27.49 1.54 -0.23
C LEU A 261 27.04 2.56 0.82
N GLY A 262 27.01 2.17 2.10
CA GLY A 262 26.57 3.02 3.20
C GLY A 262 27.48 4.24 3.41
N GLY A 263 26.89 5.40 3.71
CA GLY A 263 27.62 6.61 4.08
C GLY A 263 28.20 6.48 5.50
N THR A 264 29.44 6.88 5.69
CA THR A 264 30.12 6.93 7.01
C THR A 264 30.69 8.33 7.24
N ASP A 265 31.14 8.64 8.47
CA ASP A 265 31.79 9.92 8.79
C ASP A 265 33.02 10.24 7.92
N ALA A 266 33.56 9.23 7.21
CA ALA A 266 34.67 9.38 6.29
C ALA A 266 34.27 9.31 4.81
N LEU A 267 33.02 8.94 4.46
CA LEU A 267 32.65 8.52 3.09
C LEU A 267 31.20 8.89 2.70
N PRO A 268 30.94 9.57 1.58
CA PRO A 268 29.59 9.70 1.03
C PRO A 268 29.08 8.33 0.55
N GLY A 269 27.79 8.06 0.79
CA GLY A 269 27.17 6.80 0.37
C GLY A 269 26.97 6.71 -1.14
N VAL A 270 27.03 5.51 -1.72
CA VAL A 270 26.75 5.26 -3.15
C VAL A 270 25.31 4.80 -3.30
N GLY A 271 24.51 5.55 -4.05
CA GLY A 271 23.08 5.29 -4.23
C GLY A 271 22.76 4.09 -5.14
N HIS A 272 21.48 3.83 -5.36
CA HIS A 272 20.99 2.82 -6.30
C HIS A 272 20.71 3.44 -7.66
N LEU A 273 21.04 2.71 -8.72
CA LEU A 273 20.67 3.06 -10.08
C LEU A 273 19.47 2.23 -10.53
N ALA A 274 18.41 2.93 -10.92
CA ALA A 274 17.21 2.37 -11.52
C ALA A 274 17.05 2.90 -12.95
N VAL A 275 16.95 1.99 -13.93
CA VAL A 275 16.83 2.32 -15.35
C VAL A 275 15.54 1.74 -15.91
N MET A 276 14.82 2.54 -16.70
CA MET A 276 13.66 2.09 -17.46
C MET A 276 13.92 2.31 -18.94
N LEU A 277 13.78 1.25 -19.74
CA LEU A 277 13.91 1.28 -21.20
C LEU A 277 12.54 0.98 -21.83
N ALA A 278 11.94 2.01 -22.40
CA ALA A 278 10.66 1.95 -23.10
C ALA A 278 10.84 2.18 -24.62
N GLY A 279 9.87 1.70 -25.38
CA GLY A 279 9.84 1.84 -26.84
C GLY A 279 8.92 0.81 -27.46
N THR A 280 8.51 1.00 -28.70
CA THR A 280 7.53 0.12 -29.35
C THR A 280 7.91 -1.37 -29.38
N SER A 281 6.89 -2.21 -29.55
CA SER A 281 7.05 -3.65 -29.73
C SER A 281 7.95 -3.97 -30.93
N GLY A 282 8.86 -4.95 -30.78
CA GLY A 282 9.76 -5.37 -31.86
C GLY A 282 11.17 -4.76 -31.84
N LEU A 283 11.43 -3.72 -31.04
CA LEU A 283 12.76 -3.09 -30.90
C LEU A 283 13.83 -3.95 -30.16
N ARG A 284 13.51 -5.20 -29.82
CA ARG A 284 14.42 -6.17 -29.16
C ARG A 284 14.97 -5.73 -27.79
N LYS A 285 14.27 -4.84 -27.07
CA LYS A 285 14.63 -4.35 -25.71
C LYS A 285 15.02 -5.47 -24.74
N THR A 286 14.19 -6.51 -24.62
CA THR A 286 14.43 -7.69 -23.78
C THR A 286 15.73 -8.41 -24.15
N ALA A 287 16.05 -8.50 -25.44
CA ALA A 287 17.28 -9.15 -25.92
C ALA A 287 18.53 -8.32 -25.61
N MET A 288 18.43 -6.99 -25.66
CA MET A 288 19.50 -6.09 -25.20
C MET A 288 19.70 -6.16 -23.69
N ALA A 289 18.60 -6.11 -22.92
CA ALA A 289 18.62 -6.27 -21.47
C ALA A 289 19.21 -7.63 -21.03
N ALA A 290 19.00 -8.68 -21.83
CA ALA A 290 19.58 -9.99 -21.59
C ALA A 290 21.12 -10.00 -21.65
N LEU A 291 21.76 -9.09 -22.40
CA LEU A 291 23.22 -8.99 -22.43
C LEU A 291 23.78 -8.59 -21.06
N VAL A 292 23.05 -7.75 -20.30
CA VAL A 292 23.44 -7.36 -18.93
C VAL A 292 23.40 -8.58 -18.00
N LEU A 293 22.31 -9.36 -18.03
CA LEU A 293 22.21 -10.61 -17.25
C LEU A 293 23.26 -11.63 -17.66
N ALA A 294 23.52 -11.73 -18.97
CA ALA A 294 24.50 -12.64 -19.54
C ALA A 294 25.92 -12.31 -19.09
N ALA A 295 26.28 -11.02 -19.03
CA ALA A 295 27.56 -10.56 -18.47
C ALA A 295 27.68 -10.87 -16.97
N GLN A 296 26.58 -11.01 -16.24
CA GLN A 296 26.56 -11.38 -14.83
C GLN A 296 26.43 -12.90 -14.59
N SER A 297 26.63 -13.73 -15.63
CA SER A 297 26.34 -15.16 -15.58
C SER A 297 27.42 -16.07 -16.20
N SER A 298 27.91 -16.99 -15.38
CA SER A 298 28.78 -18.10 -15.77
C SER A 298 28.04 -19.25 -16.49
N THR A 299 26.70 -19.24 -16.49
CA THR A 299 25.88 -20.36 -17.01
C THR A 299 24.91 -19.96 -18.12
N TYR A 300 24.70 -18.66 -18.34
CA TYR A 300 23.80 -18.15 -19.37
C TYR A 300 24.26 -18.58 -20.76
N ARG A 301 23.31 -19.12 -21.53
CA ARG A 301 23.49 -19.49 -22.93
C ARG A 301 22.30 -18.93 -23.69
N PRO A 302 22.52 -18.00 -24.64
CA PRO A 302 21.44 -17.57 -25.52
C PRO A 302 20.89 -18.80 -26.25
N ALA A 303 19.57 -19.00 -26.18
CA ALA A 303 18.90 -20.09 -26.89
C ALA A 303 17.87 -19.48 -27.83
N LYS A 304 17.99 -19.80 -29.13
CA LYS A 304 17.08 -19.29 -30.15
C LYS A 304 15.63 -19.64 -29.81
N GLY A 305 14.76 -18.64 -29.77
CA GLY A 305 13.33 -18.81 -29.50
C GLY A 305 12.96 -19.10 -28.04
N LYS A 306 13.91 -19.10 -27.10
CA LYS A 306 13.57 -19.16 -25.67
C LYS A 306 13.52 -17.74 -25.08
N PRO A 307 12.43 -17.38 -24.38
CA PRO A 307 12.33 -16.07 -23.74
C PRO A 307 13.38 -15.94 -22.63
N VAL A 308 13.82 -14.71 -22.41
CA VAL A 308 14.76 -14.38 -21.33
C VAL A 308 14.02 -14.46 -20.01
N THR A 309 14.57 -15.22 -19.05
CA THR A 309 13.94 -15.36 -17.75
C THR A 309 14.21 -14.10 -16.92
N ALA A 310 13.20 -13.23 -16.80
CA ALA A 310 13.27 -12.06 -15.90
C ALA A 310 13.59 -12.48 -14.45
N THR A 311 14.38 -11.66 -13.77
CA THR A 311 14.73 -11.87 -12.35
C THR A 311 13.56 -11.54 -11.42
N VAL A 312 12.74 -10.56 -11.82
CA VAL A 312 11.50 -10.16 -11.16
C VAL A 312 10.41 -10.13 -12.22
N ARG A 313 9.29 -10.81 -11.98
CA ARG A 313 8.15 -10.86 -12.91
C ARG A 313 7.02 -10.01 -12.37
N LEU A 314 6.67 -8.92 -13.06
CA LEU A 314 5.58 -8.04 -12.66
C LEU A 314 4.35 -8.25 -13.55
N ARG A 315 3.69 -9.42 -13.45
CA ARG A 315 2.39 -9.60 -14.12
C ARG A 315 1.32 -10.06 -13.12
N HIS A 316 0.50 -9.09 -12.69
CA HIS A 316 -0.85 -9.26 -12.13
C HIS A 316 -0.97 -10.15 -10.89
N GLY A 317 -0.33 -9.71 -9.80
CA GLY A 317 -0.49 -10.33 -8.48
C GLY A 317 -0.18 -11.83 -8.46
N ALA A 318 -0.36 -12.46 -7.31
CA ALA A 318 -0.11 -13.90 -7.16
C ALA A 318 -1.06 -14.79 -8.00
N LYS A 319 -2.03 -14.23 -8.76
CA LYS A 319 -3.02 -14.99 -9.53
C LYS A 319 -2.52 -15.48 -10.88
N ASN A 320 -1.60 -14.75 -11.52
CA ASN A 320 -1.04 -15.12 -12.84
C ASN A 320 0.48 -15.44 -12.77
N GLY A 321 1.00 -15.75 -11.59
CA GLY A 321 2.42 -16.11 -11.40
C GLY A 321 3.38 -14.92 -11.30
N GLY A 322 2.89 -13.69 -11.16
CA GLY A 322 3.70 -12.51 -10.86
C GLY A 322 4.28 -12.51 -9.44
N SER A 323 5.45 -11.90 -9.27
CA SER A 323 6.07 -11.63 -7.98
C SER A 323 5.26 -10.57 -7.24
N SER A 324 4.83 -10.84 -6.01
CA SER A 324 4.35 -9.77 -5.13
C SER A 324 5.49 -8.78 -4.83
N ALA A 325 5.19 -7.53 -4.47
CA ALA A 325 6.21 -6.56 -4.03
C ALA A 325 7.22 -7.13 -3.01
N ILE A 326 6.75 -7.96 -2.07
CA ILE A 326 7.61 -8.67 -1.09
C ILE A 326 8.47 -9.73 -1.78
N GLY A 327 7.88 -10.51 -2.70
CA GLY A 327 8.61 -11.48 -3.53
C GLY A 327 9.68 -10.81 -4.39
N ALA A 328 9.37 -9.66 -5.00
CA ALA A 328 10.30 -8.84 -5.76
C ALA A 328 11.44 -8.34 -4.86
N GLN A 329 11.16 -7.71 -3.71
CA GLN A 329 12.20 -7.27 -2.78
C GLN A 329 13.10 -8.41 -2.29
N ARG A 330 12.55 -9.61 -2.03
CA ARG A 330 13.35 -10.80 -1.66
C ARG A 330 14.25 -11.29 -2.80
N ALA A 331 13.76 -11.24 -4.03
CA ALA A 331 14.56 -11.56 -5.20
C ALA A 331 15.69 -10.53 -5.37
N LEU A 332 15.37 -9.24 -5.28
CA LEU A 332 16.35 -8.13 -5.39
C LEU A 332 17.43 -8.18 -4.29
N TRP A 333 17.09 -8.56 -3.05
CA TRP A 333 18.09 -8.77 -1.99
C TRP A 333 19.12 -9.85 -2.35
N SER A 334 18.66 -10.92 -2.99
CA SER A 334 19.53 -12.03 -3.43
C SER A 334 20.42 -11.65 -4.62
N LEU A 335 20.25 -10.43 -5.16
CA LEU A 335 21.00 -9.85 -6.26
C LEU A 335 21.96 -8.75 -5.82
N ALA A 336 22.33 -8.69 -4.53
CA ALA A 336 23.28 -7.70 -4.04
C ALA A 336 24.58 -7.67 -4.87
N GLY A 337 25.01 -6.50 -5.32
CA GLY A 337 26.15 -6.31 -6.22
C GLY A 337 25.90 -6.69 -7.68
N LEU A 338 24.66 -6.99 -8.08
CA LEU A 338 24.26 -7.39 -9.44
C LEU A 338 23.12 -6.52 -9.98
N SER A 339 22.72 -6.73 -11.23
CA SER A 339 21.62 -6.03 -11.89
C SER A 339 20.40 -6.94 -12.01
N ALA A 340 19.25 -6.44 -11.58
CA ALA A 340 17.97 -7.11 -11.74
C ALA A 340 17.30 -6.69 -13.05
N LEU A 341 16.64 -7.63 -13.73
CA LEU A 341 15.75 -7.39 -14.85
C LEU A 341 14.29 -7.60 -14.44
N VAL A 342 13.49 -6.56 -14.63
CA VAL A 342 12.04 -6.60 -14.78
C VAL A 342 11.74 -6.53 -16.27
N ASP A 343 11.37 -7.67 -16.86
CA ASP A 343 11.01 -7.72 -18.26
C ASP A 343 9.54 -7.40 -18.45
N ASP A 344 9.25 -6.68 -19.53
CA ASP A 344 7.91 -6.30 -19.98
C ASP A 344 6.97 -5.78 -18.87
N ALA A 345 7.39 -4.67 -18.27
CA ALA A 345 6.74 -3.99 -17.17
C ALA A 345 5.36 -3.43 -17.53
N PHE A 346 5.19 -2.92 -18.75
CA PHE A 346 3.94 -2.37 -19.28
C PHE A 346 3.72 -2.92 -20.69
N ALA A 347 2.99 -4.03 -20.79
CA ALA A 347 2.61 -4.62 -22.07
C ALA A 347 1.37 -3.92 -22.64
N GLU A 348 1.24 -3.87 -23.96
CA GLU A 348 0.16 -3.24 -24.73
C GLU A 348 -1.25 -3.77 -24.37
N GLU A 349 -1.35 -4.98 -23.80
CA GLU A 349 -2.62 -5.62 -23.43
C GLU A 349 -3.18 -5.16 -22.05
N LEU A 350 -2.51 -4.24 -21.36
CA LEU A 350 -2.87 -3.82 -20.01
C LEU A 350 -3.86 -2.65 -19.99
N THR A 351 -4.84 -2.70 -19.08
CA THR A 351 -5.75 -1.58 -18.84
C THR A 351 -5.05 -0.44 -18.08
N ASP A 352 -5.52 0.80 -18.22
CA ASP A 352 -4.97 1.97 -17.50
C ASP A 352 -4.86 1.76 -15.98
N GLY A 353 -5.84 1.07 -15.37
CA GLY A 353 -5.83 0.74 -13.94
C GLY A 353 -4.74 -0.26 -13.56
N GLU A 354 -4.40 -1.17 -14.46
CA GLU A 354 -3.35 -2.18 -14.31
C GLU A 354 -1.97 -1.57 -14.52
N VAL A 355 -1.80 -0.73 -15.55
CA VAL A 355 -0.60 0.11 -15.75
C VAL A 355 -0.35 0.97 -14.52
N HIS A 356 -1.38 1.65 -14.00
CA HIS A 356 -1.27 2.45 -12.78
C HIS A 356 -0.85 1.62 -11.55
N SER A 357 -1.39 0.40 -11.40
CA SER A 357 -1.08 -0.48 -10.28
C SER A 357 0.35 -1.03 -10.33
N GLN A 358 0.79 -1.51 -11.50
CA GLN A 358 2.18 -1.93 -11.73
C GLN A 358 3.14 -0.77 -11.58
N TRP A 359 2.74 0.42 -12.01
CA TRP A 359 3.55 1.61 -11.85
C TRP A 359 3.76 2.01 -10.39
N ILE A 360 2.73 1.90 -9.55
CA ILE A 360 2.85 2.08 -8.09
C ILE A 360 3.84 1.06 -7.53
N GLU A 361 3.77 -0.21 -7.95
CA GLU A 361 4.66 -1.27 -7.49
C GLU A 361 6.12 -1.00 -7.90
N LEU A 362 6.37 -0.70 -9.18
CA LEU A 362 7.69 -0.32 -9.71
C LEU A 362 8.25 0.93 -9.04
N SER A 363 7.44 1.99 -8.95
CA SER A 363 7.82 3.23 -8.27
C SER A 363 8.11 2.99 -6.79
N GLY A 364 7.37 2.10 -6.14
CA GLY A 364 7.59 1.71 -4.75
C GLY A 364 8.87 0.89 -4.57
N LEU A 365 9.21 0.02 -5.52
CA LEU A 365 10.49 -0.70 -5.55
C LEU A 365 11.66 0.27 -5.71
N ALA A 366 11.62 1.17 -6.69
CA ALA A 366 12.67 2.16 -6.92
C ALA A 366 12.85 3.13 -5.74
N ASP A 367 11.75 3.52 -5.07
CA ASP A 367 11.77 4.40 -3.88
C ASP A 367 12.31 3.70 -2.65
N SER A 368 11.84 2.47 -2.39
CA SER A 368 12.45 1.59 -1.38
C SER A 368 13.95 1.48 -1.64
N MET A 369 14.31 1.44 -2.94
CA MET A 369 15.69 1.38 -3.38
C MET A 369 16.53 2.61 -3.07
N ALA A 370 16.06 3.77 -3.49
CA ALA A 370 16.72 5.03 -3.21
C ALA A 370 16.87 5.32 -1.71
N GLU A 371 15.85 5.00 -0.90
CA GLU A 371 15.84 5.28 0.54
C GLU A 371 16.59 4.26 1.39
N GLN A 372 17.10 3.19 0.76
CA GLN A 372 17.69 2.04 1.46
C GLN A 372 16.78 1.45 2.56
N ASN A 373 15.46 1.57 2.37
CA ASN A 373 14.44 1.14 3.30
C ASN A 373 13.76 -0.12 2.77
N SER A 374 13.97 -1.27 3.41
CA SER A 374 13.16 -2.46 3.13
C SER A 374 11.78 -2.31 3.78
N GLY A 375 10.70 -2.63 3.07
CA GLY A 375 9.41 -2.82 3.72
C GLY A 375 9.50 -3.90 4.81
N VAL A 376 9.14 -3.57 6.06
CA VAL A 376 9.32 -4.43 7.25
C VAL A 376 8.30 -5.59 7.31
N LYS A 377 8.04 -6.29 6.21
CA LYS A 377 7.09 -7.42 6.14
C LYS A 377 7.79 -8.72 5.76
N ALA A 378 8.46 -9.35 6.72
CA ALA A 378 8.93 -10.73 6.59
C ALA A 378 8.72 -11.54 7.88
N THR A 379 7.66 -12.36 7.92
CA THR A 379 7.65 -13.73 8.48
C THR A 379 6.55 -14.50 7.73
N ARG A 380 6.59 -15.79 7.39
CA ARG A 380 7.22 -17.01 7.94
C ARG A 380 7.31 -17.98 6.74
N VAL A 381 8.39 -18.75 6.55
CA VAL A 381 8.69 -19.95 7.34
C VAL A 381 10.19 -20.04 7.66
N GLY A 382 10.57 -20.60 8.82
CA GLY A 382 11.93 -21.08 9.13
C GLY A 382 13.00 -20.05 9.56
N SER A 383 13.39 -20.14 10.85
CA SER A 383 14.62 -19.63 11.51
C SER A 383 15.26 -18.33 11.03
N GLY A 384 15.20 -17.30 11.89
CA GLY A 384 15.97 -16.06 11.78
C GLY A 384 15.07 -14.86 11.60
N LEU A 385 15.07 -13.95 12.59
CA LEU A 385 14.68 -12.56 12.38
C LEU A 385 15.48 -12.06 11.18
N MET A 386 14.85 -11.81 10.03
CA MET A 386 15.52 -10.98 9.03
C MET A 386 15.24 -9.53 9.44
N PRO A 387 16.25 -8.78 9.94
CA PRO A 387 16.13 -7.33 10.04
C PRO A 387 15.85 -6.76 8.65
N SER A 388 15.55 -5.46 8.59
CA SER A 388 15.34 -4.70 7.36
C SER A 388 16.47 -4.91 6.33
N ARG A 389 16.38 -5.94 5.49
CA ARG A 389 17.36 -6.30 4.47
C ARG A 389 16.95 -5.64 3.18
N TYR A 390 17.64 -4.56 2.87
CA TYR A 390 17.31 -3.70 1.77
C TYR A 390 18.16 -4.06 0.52
N PRO A 391 17.57 -4.23 -0.69
CA PRO A 391 18.29 -4.68 -1.88
C PRO A 391 19.50 -3.84 -2.29
N ARG A 392 20.70 -4.44 -2.29
CA ARG A 392 21.93 -3.75 -2.72
C ARG A 392 22.25 -3.96 -4.20
N CYS A 393 21.26 -3.81 -5.08
CA CYS A 393 21.39 -4.13 -6.50
C CYS A 393 21.03 -2.91 -7.37
N CYS A 394 21.28 -3.03 -8.67
CA CYS A 394 20.69 -2.15 -9.68
C CYS A 394 19.42 -2.78 -10.24
N ILE A 395 18.54 -1.98 -10.85
CA ILE A 395 17.31 -2.49 -11.49
C ILE A 395 17.16 -1.91 -12.89
N LEU A 396 16.87 -2.79 -13.85
CA LEU A 396 16.51 -2.50 -15.22
C LEU A 396 15.07 -2.98 -15.46
N ALA A 397 14.21 -2.07 -15.88
CA ALA A 397 12.87 -2.39 -16.35
C ALA A 397 12.78 -2.15 -17.85
N THR A 398 12.17 -3.07 -18.60
CA THR A 398 11.80 -2.85 -20.01
C THR A 398 10.29 -2.68 -20.12
N ALA A 399 9.81 -1.78 -20.98
CA ALA A 399 8.38 -1.54 -21.19
C ALA A 399 8.08 -1.24 -22.67
N GLU A 400 6.83 -1.44 -23.10
CA GLU A 400 6.41 -1.04 -24.46
C GLU A 400 6.13 0.46 -24.55
N ASP A 401 5.62 1.06 -23.48
CA ASP A 401 5.57 2.51 -23.34
C ASP A 401 5.83 2.97 -21.90
N LEU A 402 6.14 4.25 -21.73
CA LEU A 402 6.18 4.90 -20.43
C LEU A 402 4.75 5.29 -20.03
N PRO A 403 4.38 5.14 -18.75
CA PRO A 403 3.09 5.60 -18.26
C PRO A 403 3.00 7.12 -18.41
N ASP A 404 1.80 7.66 -18.69
CA ASP A 404 1.52 9.10 -18.90
C ASP A 404 2.44 9.99 -18.04
N GLU A 405 3.52 10.47 -18.66
CA GLU A 405 4.64 11.06 -17.92
C GLU A 405 4.20 12.39 -17.29
N GLU A 406 3.20 13.08 -17.85
CA GLU A 406 2.64 14.32 -17.30
C GLU A 406 1.91 14.09 -15.97
N ARG A 407 1.21 12.96 -15.85
CA ARG A 407 0.51 12.52 -14.61
C ARG A 407 1.45 11.83 -13.63
N HIS A 408 2.61 11.37 -14.10
CA HIS A 408 3.51 10.50 -13.34
C HIS A 408 4.96 10.99 -13.21
N VAL A 409 5.24 12.27 -13.49
CA VAL A 409 6.59 12.87 -13.48
C VAL A 409 7.45 12.43 -12.29
N SER A 410 6.91 12.48 -11.06
CA SER A 410 7.66 12.11 -9.86
C SER A 410 7.97 10.60 -9.75
N GLY A 411 7.10 9.75 -10.31
CA GLY A 411 7.33 8.32 -10.44
C GLY A 411 8.38 8.02 -11.50
N VAL A 412 8.30 8.68 -12.66
CA VAL A 412 9.23 8.49 -13.79
C VAL A 412 10.62 8.94 -13.40
N ALA A 413 10.73 10.06 -12.68
CA ALA A 413 11.99 10.59 -12.20
C ALA A 413 12.71 9.69 -11.17
N ARG A 414 12.07 8.63 -10.65
CA ARG A 414 12.75 7.60 -9.82
C ARG A 414 13.61 6.67 -10.66
N TRP A 415 13.47 6.75 -11.98
CA TRP A 415 14.21 6.00 -12.97
C TRP A 415 14.99 6.97 -13.88
N PHE A 416 16.12 6.50 -14.41
CA PHE A 416 16.63 7.03 -15.67
C PHE A 416 15.81 6.40 -16.79
N ALA A 417 14.85 7.17 -17.32
CA ALA A 417 13.80 6.67 -18.20
C ALA A 417 14.11 7.02 -19.66
N LEU A 418 14.58 6.02 -20.39
CA LEU A 418 14.86 6.11 -21.82
C LEU A 418 13.62 5.67 -22.60
N LYS A 419 13.17 6.50 -23.54
CA LYS A 419 12.17 6.14 -24.56
C LYS A 419 12.86 6.18 -25.92
N THR A 420 12.97 5.03 -26.56
CA THR A 420 13.63 4.89 -27.86
C THR A 420 12.64 4.37 -28.90
N GLU A 421 12.69 4.93 -30.10
CA GLU A 421 11.97 4.43 -31.28
C GLU A 421 12.91 3.70 -32.24
N SER A 422 14.20 3.66 -31.93
CA SER A 422 15.24 3.08 -32.78
C SER A 422 15.40 1.59 -32.52
N ALA A 423 15.47 0.81 -33.61
CA ALA A 423 15.65 -0.63 -33.51
C ALA A 423 17.10 -1.00 -33.19
N ALA A 424 17.29 -2.10 -32.47
CA ALA A 424 18.61 -2.65 -32.23
C ALA A 424 19.26 -3.16 -33.53
N ASP A 425 20.56 -2.89 -33.72
CA ASP A 425 21.35 -3.50 -34.78
C ASP A 425 21.49 -5.01 -34.51
N LEU A 426 20.86 -5.81 -35.36
CA LEU A 426 20.82 -7.26 -35.22
C LEU A 426 22.19 -7.92 -35.40
N ALA A 427 23.08 -7.34 -36.22
CA ALA A 427 24.43 -7.88 -36.41
C ALA A 427 25.25 -7.68 -35.14
N VAL A 428 25.22 -6.48 -34.56
CA VAL A 428 25.91 -6.16 -33.30
C VAL A 428 25.33 -6.98 -32.14
N LEU A 429 24.00 -7.05 -32.02
CA LEU A 429 23.34 -7.84 -30.99
C LEU A 429 23.71 -9.32 -31.08
N THR A 430 23.74 -9.89 -32.29
CA THR A 430 24.13 -11.29 -32.51
C THR A 430 25.60 -11.54 -32.19
N GLU A 431 26.50 -10.63 -32.59
CA GLU A 431 27.92 -10.67 -32.25
C GLU A 431 28.12 -10.69 -30.73
N MET A 432 27.48 -9.76 -30.02
CA MET A 432 27.59 -9.65 -28.57
C MET A 432 26.99 -10.87 -27.86
N GLN A 433 25.87 -11.42 -28.36
CA GLN A 433 25.28 -12.66 -27.84
C GLN A 433 26.23 -13.86 -28.02
N ALA A 434 26.95 -13.94 -29.14
CA ALA A 434 27.97 -14.97 -29.36
C ALA A 434 29.17 -14.80 -28.41
N ASN A 435 29.51 -13.55 -28.07
CA ASN A 435 30.66 -13.17 -27.25
C ASN A 435 30.33 -12.92 -25.76
N VAL A 436 29.18 -13.38 -25.25
CA VAL A 436 28.74 -13.20 -23.85
C VAL A 436 29.82 -13.56 -22.82
N ARG A 437 30.64 -14.58 -23.09
CA ARG A 437 31.71 -15.00 -22.18
C ARG A 437 32.78 -13.93 -22.01
N ALA A 438 33.14 -13.23 -23.08
CA ALA A 438 34.07 -12.10 -23.03
C ALA A 438 33.49 -10.97 -22.16
N LEU A 439 32.21 -10.64 -22.35
CA LEU A 439 31.51 -9.64 -21.52
C LEU A 439 31.57 -10.00 -20.03
N SER A 440 31.31 -11.26 -19.69
CA SER A 440 31.28 -11.71 -18.30
C SER A 440 32.66 -11.72 -17.65
N ARG A 441 33.70 -12.18 -18.37
CA ARG A 441 35.08 -12.14 -17.87
C ARG A 441 35.59 -10.72 -17.69
N ALA A 442 35.30 -9.82 -18.65
CA ALA A 442 35.66 -8.41 -18.55
C ALA A 442 35.00 -7.74 -17.34
N HIS A 443 33.68 -7.92 -17.19
CA HIS A 443 32.96 -7.37 -16.04
C HIS A 443 33.51 -7.89 -14.71
N THR A 444 33.77 -9.20 -14.62
CA THR A 444 34.39 -9.82 -13.43
C THR A 444 35.78 -9.23 -13.15
N ARG A 445 36.58 -8.98 -14.19
CA ARG A 445 37.91 -8.36 -14.06
C ARG A 445 37.80 -6.92 -13.53
N ILE A 446 36.86 -6.12 -14.03
CA ILE A 446 36.59 -4.75 -13.51
C ILE A 446 36.28 -4.81 -12.01
N VAL A 447 35.41 -5.73 -11.57
CA VAL A 447 35.08 -5.91 -10.16
C VAL A 447 36.33 -6.21 -9.34
N ARG A 448 37.10 -7.21 -9.76
CA ARG A 448 38.31 -7.65 -9.06
C ARG A 448 39.36 -6.54 -8.95
N ASP A 449 39.64 -5.84 -10.04
CA ASP A 449 40.66 -4.79 -10.09
C ASP A 449 40.26 -3.54 -9.32
N THR A 450 38.96 -3.35 -9.08
CA THR A 450 38.42 -2.28 -8.23
C THR A 450 38.46 -2.64 -6.74
N LEU A 451 38.52 -3.93 -6.37
CA LEU A 451 38.72 -4.32 -4.96
C LEU A 451 40.07 -3.88 -4.40
N VAL A 452 41.04 -3.59 -5.26
CA VAL A 452 42.35 -3.04 -4.87
C VAL A 452 42.20 -1.68 -4.18
N ASP A 453 41.25 -0.87 -4.65
CA ASP A 453 40.99 0.47 -4.17
C ASP A 453 39.48 0.77 -4.21
N LEU A 454 38.85 0.69 -3.04
CA LEU A 454 37.42 0.93 -2.88
C LEU A 454 37.02 2.42 -2.92
N ASP A 455 37.99 3.34 -3.04
CA ASP A 455 37.70 4.75 -3.31
C ASP A 455 37.38 5.02 -4.78
N ILE A 456 37.75 4.12 -5.70
CA ILE A 456 37.47 4.27 -7.14
C ILE A 456 35.96 4.50 -7.40
N PRO A 457 35.01 3.66 -6.92
CA PRO A 457 33.58 3.94 -7.09
C PRO A 457 33.14 5.30 -6.53
N ARG A 458 33.77 5.78 -5.45
CA ARG A 458 33.43 7.05 -4.81
C ARG A 458 33.92 8.23 -5.65
N HIS A 459 35.14 8.15 -6.16
CA HIS A 459 35.68 9.15 -7.08
C HIS A 459 34.86 9.22 -8.38
N ALA A 460 34.32 8.09 -8.87
CA ALA A 460 33.45 8.10 -10.05
C ALA A 460 32.14 8.87 -9.79
N VAL A 461 31.54 8.68 -8.61
CA VAL A 461 30.31 9.41 -8.21
C VAL A 461 30.61 10.90 -8.02
N ALA A 462 31.68 11.25 -7.29
CA ALA A 462 32.06 12.65 -7.09
C ALA A 462 32.35 13.37 -8.41
N TRP A 463 33.05 12.70 -9.34
CA TRP A 463 33.26 13.22 -10.69
C TRP A 463 31.93 13.41 -11.43
N ALA A 464 31.03 12.43 -11.37
CA ALA A 464 29.73 12.54 -12.03
C ALA A 464 28.86 13.67 -11.45
N GLU A 465 28.89 13.88 -10.13
CA GLU A 465 28.19 15.00 -9.47
C GLU A 465 28.75 16.35 -9.93
N GLU A 466 30.07 16.48 -10.07
CA GLU A 466 30.72 17.68 -10.60
C GLU A 466 30.29 17.96 -12.04
N GLN A 467 30.25 16.93 -12.91
CA GLN A 467 29.76 17.08 -14.27
C GLN A 467 28.29 17.50 -14.31
N ALA A 468 27.44 16.84 -13.52
CA ALA A 468 26.01 17.12 -13.46
C ALA A 468 25.68 18.50 -12.89
N ALA A 469 26.53 19.05 -12.00
CA ALA A 469 26.38 20.40 -11.47
C ALA A 469 26.54 21.48 -12.55
N GLY A 470 27.21 21.17 -13.67
CA GLY A 470 27.34 22.05 -14.84
C GLY A 470 26.17 21.96 -15.84
N TRP A 471 25.21 21.05 -15.64
CA TRP A 471 24.05 20.88 -16.52
C TRP A 471 22.94 21.88 -16.20
N ASP A 472 22.15 22.28 -17.20
CA ASP A 472 20.93 23.07 -16.96
C ASP A 472 19.82 22.14 -16.46
N THR A 473 19.76 21.96 -15.14
CA THR A 473 18.76 21.11 -14.49
C THR A 473 17.50 21.86 -14.08
N SER A 474 17.33 23.13 -14.49
CA SER A 474 16.20 23.98 -14.07
C SER A 474 14.83 23.36 -14.41
N ASN A 475 14.79 22.57 -15.48
CA ASN A 475 13.59 21.91 -15.99
C ASN A 475 13.56 20.40 -15.71
N ALA A 476 14.48 19.87 -14.89
CA ALA A 476 14.59 18.45 -14.59
C ALA A 476 14.20 18.14 -13.13
N HIS A 477 13.53 17.01 -12.89
CA HIS A 477 13.24 16.55 -11.55
C HIS A 477 14.52 16.04 -10.88
N GLY A 478 14.84 16.48 -9.65
CA GLY A 478 16.11 16.18 -8.99
C GLY A 478 16.47 14.68 -8.90
N ARG A 479 15.48 13.79 -8.73
CA ARG A 479 15.71 12.33 -8.76
C ARG A 479 16.11 11.78 -10.15
N ALA A 480 15.67 12.42 -11.24
CA ALA A 480 16.07 12.04 -12.59
C ALA A 480 17.53 12.43 -12.84
N VAL A 481 17.92 13.64 -12.39
CA VAL A 481 19.31 14.12 -12.39
C VAL A 481 20.19 13.18 -11.57
N GLN A 482 19.72 12.72 -10.40
CA GLN A 482 20.46 11.78 -9.57
C GLN A 482 20.68 10.43 -10.26
N ASN A 483 19.66 9.84 -10.90
CA ASN A 483 19.85 8.60 -11.65
C ASN A 483 20.76 8.80 -12.88
N ALA A 484 20.67 9.94 -13.58
CA ALA A 484 21.60 10.28 -14.66
C ALA A 484 23.05 10.39 -14.16
N THR A 485 23.24 10.97 -12.96
CA THR A 485 24.55 11.06 -12.27
C THR A 485 25.11 9.66 -11.97
N PHE A 486 24.28 8.72 -11.51
CA PHE A 486 24.74 7.35 -11.27
C PHE A 486 25.02 6.57 -12.57
N THR A 487 24.25 6.81 -13.64
CA THR A 487 24.57 6.30 -14.98
C THR A 487 25.92 6.83 -15.47
N LEU A 488 26.21 8.11 -15.21
CA LEU A 488 27.47 8.75 -15.56
C LEU A 488 28.64 8.19 -14.74
N ALA A 489 28.44 7.93 -13.45
CA ALA A 489 29.43 7.25 -12.61
C ALA A 489 29.74 5.83 -13.11
N GLY A 490 28.73 5.07 -13.56
CA GLY A 490 28.92 3.77 -14.20
C GLY A 490 29.77 3.85 -15.48
N TRP A 491 29.52 4.87 -16.30
CA TRP A 491 30.34 5.13 -17.50
C TRP A 491 31.79 5.49 -17.15
N ARG A 492 31.98 6.28 -16.08
CA ARG A 492 33.32 6.62 -15.60
C ARG A 492 34.09 5.39 -15.12
N LEU A 493 33.43 4.49 -14.40
CA LEU A 493 34.04 3.24 -13.95
C LEU A 493 34.51 2.37 -15.12
N LEU A 494 33.74 2.31 -16.21
CA LEU A 494 34.12 1.59 -17.42
C LEU A 494 35.32 2.24 -18.13
N THR A 495 35.28 3.56 -18.32
CA THR A 495 36.38 4.30 -18.98
C THR A 495 37.69 4.24 -18.18
N TRP A 496 37.62 4.29 -16.85
CA TRP A 496 38.77 4.02 -15.98
C TRP A 496 39.33 2.61 -16.08
N ALA A 497 38.47 1.61 -16.28
CA ALA A 497 38.95 0.26 -16.58
C ALA A 497 39.70 0.23 -17.92
N GLY A 498 39.21 0.98 -18.92
CA GLY A 498 39.88 1.16 -20.20
C GLY A 498 41.25 1.82 -20.08
N GLU A 499 41.35 2.91 -19.30
CA GLU A 499 42.61 3.60 -19.04
C GLU A 499 43.64 2.66 -18.38
N ARG A 500 43.21 1.92 -17.35
CA ARG A 500 44.06 0.93 -16.66
C ARG A 500 44.49 -0.23 -17.56
N ALA A 501 43.65 -0.59 -18.53
CA ALA A 501 43.96 -1.60 -19.53
C ALA A 501 44.81 -1.09 -20.70
N GLY A 502 45.17 0.21 -20.70
CA GLY A 502 45.96 0.84 -21.76
C GLY A 502 45.21 1.04 -23.08
N LEU A 503 43.88 1.13 -23.04
CA LEU A 503 43.08 1.50 -24.21
C LEU A 503 43.27 2.99 -24.54
N GLY A 504 43.38 3.34 -25.82
CA GLY A 504 43.56 4.72 -26.27
C GLY A 504 42.27 5.54 -26.22
N GLU A 505 42.42 6.87 -26.18
CA GLU A 505 41.32 7.86 -26.32
C GLU A 505 40.23 7.82 -25.23
N MET A 506 40.51 7.27 -24.05
CA MET A 506 39.50 7.11 -22.99
C MET A 506 38.90 8.43 -22.50
N ASP A 507 39.68 9.52 -22.45
CA ASP A 507 39.14 10.85 -22.13
C ASP A 507 38.03 11.28 -23.11
N ALA A 508 38.22 11.04 -24.41
CA ALA A 508 37.23 11.35 -25.43
C ALA A 508 35.97 10.49 -25.27
N TRP A 509 36.13 9.20 -24.95
CA TRP A 509 35.01 8.32 -24.63
C TRP A 509 34.26 8.76 -23.36
N THR A 510 34.98 9.21 -22.32
CA THR A 510 34.40 9.75 -21.10
C THR A 510 33.52 10.98 -21.40
N SER A 511 34.05 11.96 -22.13
CA SER A 511 33.30 13.16 -22.53
C SER A 511 32.11 12.84 -23.42
N TRP A 512 32.31 12.02 -24.45
CA TRP A 512 31.23 11.64 -25.36
C TRP A 512 30.07 10.94 -24.63
N GLY A 513 30.36 9.99 -23.74
CA GLY A 513 29.31 9.32 -22.99
C GLY A 513 28.59 10.25 -22.02
N ALA A 514 29.27 11.24 -21.44
CA ALA A 514 28.65 12.27 -20.61
C ALA A 514 27.65 13.12 -21.40
N GLU A 515 28.01 13.51 -22.64
CA GLU A 515 27.11 14.23 -23.55
C GLU A 515 25.85 13.42 -23.90
N GLN A 516 26.02 12.13 -24.20
CA GLN A 516 24.88 11.25 -24.52
C GLN A 516 23.93 11.08 -23.32
N ILE A 517 24.48 10.92 -22.11
CA ILE A 517 23.68 10.78 -20.89
C ILE A 517 22.94 12.09 -20.57
N HIS A 518 23.60 13.24 -20.72
CA HIS A 518 23.00 14.56 -20.54
C HIS A 518 21.84 14.77 -21.53
N ALA A 519 22.06 14.49 -22.82
CA ALA A 519 21.02 14.61 -23.85
C ALA A 519 19.80 13.72 -23.57
N ALA A 520 20.02 12.50 -23.06
CA ALA A 520 18.96 11.59 -22.66
C ALA A 520 18.18 12.08 -21.42
N MET A 521 18.87 12.67 -20.44
CA MET A 521 18.25 13.31 -19.26
C MET A 521 17.37 14.48 -19.69
N ASP A 522 17.86 15.34 -20.59
CA ASP A 522 17.09 16.45 -21.15
C ASP A 522 15.87 15.97 -21.92
N ALA A 523 16.01 14.89 -22.69
CA ALA A 523 14.89 14.28 -23.39
C ALA A 523 13.82 13.79 -22.40
N GLN A 524 14.21 13.15 -21.29
CA GLN A 524 13.29 12.78 -20.22
C GLN A 524 12.62 14.01 -19.58
N ALA A 525 13.38 15.08 -19.31
CA ALA A 525 12.86 16.32 -18.72
C ALA A 525 11.81 16.99 -19.63
N ARG A 526 12.06 17.03 -20.94
CA ARG A 526 11.14 17.57 -21.95
C ARG A 526 9.81 16.83 -21.99
N ARG A 527 9.83 15.49 -21.99
CA ARG A 527 8.61 14.67 -22.07
C ARG A 527 7.72 14.77 -20.83
N GLY A 528 8.28 15.07 -19.65
CA GLY A 528 7.52 15.29 -18.42
C GLY A 528 6.72 16.61 -18.36
N GLY A 529 6.65 17.37 -19.46
CA GLY A 529 5.92 18.65 -19.54
C GLY A 529 6.54 19.77 -18.70
N MET A 530 7.85 19.69 -18.42
CA MET A 530 8.58 20.67 -17.61
C MET A 530 9.12 21.85 -18.42
N ILE A 531 8.84 21.92 -19.73
CA ILE A 531 9.14 23.08 -20.60
C ILE A 531 7.84 23.57 -21.24
N GLY A 532 7.49 24.85 -21.01
CA GLY A 532 6.39 25.56 -21.71
C GLY A 532 5.16 25.89 -20.85
N GLN A 533 4.19 26.62 -21.44
CA GLN A 533 3.05 27.33 -20.83
C GLN A 533 2.20 26.56 -19.78
N ALA A 534 2.40 25.25 -19.63
CA ALA A 534 1.85 24.44 -18.54
C ALA A 534 2.44 24.78 -17.14
N GLN A 535 3.57 25.49 -17.05
CA GLN A 535 4.11 26.01 -15.78
C GLN A 535 3.12 26.98 -15.08
N ALA A 536 2.34 27.75 -15.84
CA ALA A 536 1.34 28.66 -15.27
C ALA A 536 0.19 27.93 -14.53
N ALA A 537 -0.07 26.66 -14.87
CA ALA A 537 -1.11 25.87 -14.19
C ALA A 537 -0.65 25.27 -12.85
N ARG A 538 0.65 25.31 -12.52
CA ARG A 538 1.24 24.73 -11.30
C ARG A 538 1.84 25.77 -10.34
N ASP A 539 1.93 27.04 -10.72
CA ASP A 539 2.37 28.12 -9.83
C ASP A 539 1.38 28.28 -8.67
N PRO A 540 1.83 28.11 -7.40
CA PRO A 540 1.01 28.31 -6.21
C PRO A 540 0.32 29.69 -6.13
N VAL A 541 0.94 30.74 -6.67
CA VAL A 541 0.37 32.08 -6.73
C VAL A 541 -0.75 32.16 -7.76
N ILE A 542 -0.55 31.64 -8.98
CA ILE A 542 -1.59 31.62 -10.02
C ILE A 542 -2.80 30.78 -9.58
N LEU A 543 -2.55 29.61 -9.00
CA LEU A 543 -3.60 28.74 -8.44
C LEU A 543 -4.36 29.44 -7.31
N PHE A 544 -3.65 30.18 -6.45
CA PHE A 544 -4.27 30.96 -5.39
C PHE A 544 -5.17 32.07 -5.97
N LEU A 545 -4.68 32.86 -6.93
CA LEU A 545 -5.41 33.96 -7.54
C LEU A 545 -6.68 33.48 -8.24
N ARG A 546 -6.56 32.44 -9.08
CA ARG A 546 -7.69 31.85 -9.81
C ARG A 546 -8.82 31.40 -8.88
N ARG A 547 -8.47 30.66 -7.82
CA ARG A 547 -9.45 30.10 -6.88
C ARG A 547 -9.96 31.12 -5.86
N PHE A 548 -9.18 32.14 -5.56
CA PHE A 548 -9.64 33.28 -4.79
C PHE A 548 -10.71 34.08 -5.55
N ARG A 549 -10.52 34.35 -6.86
CA ARG A 549 -11.53 34.99 -7.72
C ARG A 549 -12.81 34.17 -7.80
N GLU A 550 -12.69 32.87 -8.06
CA GLU A 550 -13.85 31.98 -8.10
C GLU A 550 -14.65 32.01 -6.79
N ALA A 551 -13.97 32.07 -5.64
CA ALA A 551 -14.64 32.18 -4.33
C ALA A 551 -15.39 33.51 -4.13
N LEU A 552 -14.99 34.58 -4.82
CA LEU A 552 -15.75 35.83 -4.86
C LEU A 552 -16.94 35.71 -5.83
N THR A 553 -16.73 35.16 -7.02
CA THR A 553 -17.77 35.04 -8.06
C THR A 553 -18.89 34.07 -7.66
N ASP A 554 -18.55 32.92 -7.06
CA ASP A 554 -19.54 31.92 -6.64
C ASP A 554 -20.32 32.30 -5.37
N GLY A 555 -19.90 33.39 -4.71
CA GLY A 555 -20.52 33.91 -3.50
C GLY A 555 -20.06 33.25 -2.20
N THR A 556 -18.91 32.56 -2.19
CA THR A 556 -18.31 32.08 -0.94
C THR A 556 -17.91 33.22 -0.03
N TRP A 557 -17.34 34.27 -0.60
CA TRP A 557 -16.97 35.51 0.07
C TRP A 557 -17.47 36.73 -0.70
N TYR A 558 -17.53 37.87 -0.02
CA TYR A 558 -17.77 39.15 -0.65
C TYR A 558 -16.93 40.24 0.03
N LEU A 559 -16.60 41.28 -0.73
CA LEU A 559 -15.84 42.45 -0.27
C LEU A 559 -16.76 43.67 -0.17
N ALA A 560 -16.51 44.58 0.77
CA ALA A 560 -17.36 45.76 0.98
C ALA A 560 -16.54 47.07 0.97
N THR A 561 -17.20 48.22 0.81
CA THR A 561 -16.55 49.52 1.04
C THR A 561 -16.21 49.71 2.52
N PRO A 562 -15.27 50.61 2.87
CA PRO A 562 -14.89 50.87 4.25
C PRO A 562 -16.04 51.50 5.06
N GLU A 563 -16.95 52.19 4.37
CA GLU A 563 -18.17 52.79 4.90
C GLU A 563 -19.28 51.74 5.08
N ARG A 564 -20.06 51.89 6.15
CA ARG A 564 -21.26 51.08 6.41
C ARG A 564 -22.49 51.95 6.21
N ALA A 565 -23.59 51.34 5.80
CA ALA A 565 -24.88 52.03 5.77
C ALA A 565 -25.32 52.40 7.21
N ASP A 566 -26.30 53.31 7.33
CA ASP A 566 -26.78 53.80 8.63
C ASP A 566 -27.33 52.69 9.54
N ASP A 567 -27.77 51.57 8.96
CA ASP A 567 -28.25 50.36 9.66
C ASP A 567 -27.11 49.37 10.01
N GLY A 568 -25.86 49.70 9.69
CA GLY A 568 -24.68 48.87 9.88
C GLY A 568 -24.43 47.84 8.77
N ALA A 569 -25.26 47.79 7.73
CA ALA A 569 -25.09 46.87 6.62
C ALA A 569 -23.81 47.16 5.81
N ALA A 570 -23.24 46.11 5.22
CA ALA A 570 -22.16 46.24 4.26
C ALA A 570 -22.67 46.94 2.99
N VAL A 571 -21.82 47.75 2.36
CA VAL A 571 -22.14 48.47 1.11
C VAL A 571 -21.25 47.94 -0.02
N PRO A 572 -21.79 47.73 -1.24
CA PRO A 572 -21.01 47.24 -2.38
C PRO A 572 -20.00 48.29 -2.86
N PRO A 573 -18.75 47.91 -3.20
CA PRO A 573 -17.80 48.81 -3.83
C PRO A 573 -18.13 48.98 -5.31
N THR A 574 -18.68 50.14 -5.68
CA THR A 574 -19.16 50.43 -7.05
C THR A 574 -18.12 51.10 -7.95
N ALA A 575 -17.00 51.57 -7.40
CA ALA A 575 -16.01 52.38 -8.10
C ALA A 575 -14.67 51.66 -8.36
N ILE A 576 -14.67 50.32 -8.44
CA ILE A 576 -13.45 49.56 -8.76
C ILE A 576 -13.16 49.71 -10.27
N PRO A 577 -12.00 50.26 -10.68
CA PRO A 577 -11.67 50.43 -12.09
C PRO A 577 -11.68 49.08 -12.82
N GLY A 578 -12.40 48.98 -13.93
CA GLY A 578 -12.48 47.76 -14.76
C GLY A 578 -13.37 46.63 -14.23
N TYR A 579 -13.90 46.73 -13.00
CA TYR A 579 -14.68 45.66 -12.36
C TYR A 579 -15.94 46.20 -11.66
N GLY A 580 -17.10 45.54 -11.86
CA GLY A 580 -18.34 45.85 -11.14
C GLY A 580 -18.46 45.13 -9.79
N PRO A 581 -19.47 45.46 -8.94
CA PRO A 581 -19.70 44.80 -7.65
C PRO A 581 -19.83 43.27 -7.74
N ALA A 582 -20.27 42.75 -8.89
CA ALA A 582 -20.36 41.31 -9.15
C ALA A 582 -19.01 40.58 -9.08
N ALA A 583 -17.91 41.23 -9.50
CA ALA A 583 -16.57 40.63 -9.46
C ALA A 583 -16.05 40.39 -8.04
N VAL A 584 -16.68 41.02 -7.04
CA VAL A 584 -16.28 40.95 -5.62
C VAL A 584 -17.41 40.45 -4.72
N GLY A 585 -18.31 39.62 -5.27
CA GLY A 585 -19.28 38.84 -4.51
C GLY A 585 -20.61 39.52 -4.22
N TRP A 586 -21.09 40.40 -5.10
CA TRP A 586 -22.44 40.99 -5.02
C TRP A 586 -23.32 40.55 -6.19
N ARG A 587 -24.64 40.44 -5.96
CA ARG A 587 -25.63 40.08 -6.98
C ARG A 587 -26.68 41.18 -7.11
N GLN A 588 -27.03 41.53 -8.33
CA GLN A 588 -28.08 42.50 -8.61
C GLN A 588 -29.44 41.81 -8.52
N GLY A 589 -30.37 42.38 -7.77
CA GLY A 589 -31.73 41.86 -7.62
C GLY A 589 -32.76 42.99 -7.62
N VAL A 590 -34.02 42.64 -7.88
CA VAL A 590 -35.13 43.60 -7.93
C VAL A 590 -35.57 43.94 -6.51
N ARG A 591 -35.68 45.23 -6.20
CA ARG A 591 -36.21 45.69 -4.91
C ARG A 591 -37.74 45.51 -4.93
N VAL A 592 -38.30 44.87 -3.90
CA VAL A 592 -39.73 44.50 -3.82
C VAL A 592 -40.71 45.69 -3.86
N SER A 593 -40.22 46.94 -3.90
CA SER A 593 -41.05 48.15 -3.89
C SER A 593 -40.59 49.30 -4.79
N ALA A 594 -39.66 49.11 -5.73
CA ALA A 594 -39.26 50.15 -6.71
C ALA A 594 -38.59 49.53 -7.96
N GLU A 595 -38.67 50.22 -9.11
CA GLU A 595 -38.06 49.82 -10.39
C GLU A 595 -36.51 49.87 -10.40
N ASP A 596 -35.89 50.29 -9.29
CA ASP A 596 -34.43 50.34 -9.16
C ASP A 596 -33.84 48.99 -8.68
N SER A 597 -32.78 48.55 -9.36
CA SER A 597 -32.02 47.35 -8.98
C SER A 597 -31.16 47.58 -7.73
N GLN A 598 -31.24 46.68 -6.75
CA GLN A 598 -30.43 46.71 -5.52
C GLN A 598 -29.38 45.59 -5.52
N TRP A 599 -28.19 45.86 -4.99
CA TRP A 599 -27.13 44.86 -4.83
C TRP A 599 -27.28 44.12 -3.49
N PHE A 600 -27.22 42.79 -3.54
CA PHE A 600 -27.25 41.89 -2.39
C PHE A 600 -25.92 41.15 -2.29
N ALA A 601 -25.39 40.97 -1.08
CA ALA A 601 -24.19 40.16 -0.88
C ALA A 601 -24.47 38.71 -1.28
N ALA A 602 -23.60 38.11 -2.09
CA ALA A 602 -23.74 36.73 -2.56
C ALA A 602 -23.41 35.72 -1.45
N GLY A 603 -22.55 36.09 -0.50
CA GLY A 603 -22.11 35.26 0.61
C GLY A 603 -22.85 35.51 1.93
N ARG A 604 -22.77 34.54 2.85
CA ARG A 604 -23.36 34.63 4.19
C ARG A 604 -22.33 35.12 5.21
N GLY A 605 -22.73 36.02 6.10
CA GLY A 605 -21.89 36.53 7.20
C GLY A 605 -21.24 37.87 6.89
N ASP A 606 -20.21 38.22 7.65
CA ASP A 606 -19.46 39.47 7.49
C ASP A 606 -18.58 39.44 6.22
N PRO A 607 -18.31 40.61 5.60
CA PRO A 607 -17.43 40.70 4.44
C PRO A 607 -15.99 40.28 4.81
N LEU A 608 -15.31 39.64 3.86
CA LEU A 608 -13.95 39.12 4.04
C LEU A 608 -12.94 40.24 4.32
N GLY A 609 -13.14 41.41 3.72
CA GLY A 609 -12.32 42.60 3.90
C GLY A 609 -12.94 43.85 3.28
N ALA A 610 -12.28 44.98 3.50
CA ALA A 610 -12.70 46.29 3.00
C ALA A 610 -11.89 46.70 1.77
N VAL A 611 -12.56 47.25 0.76
CA VAL A 611 -11.94 47.77 -0.46
C VAL A 611 -11.70 49.27 -0.30
N HIS A 612 -10.44 49.67 -0.16
CA HIS A 612 -10.03 51.06 -0.03
C HIS A 612 -9.61 51.60 -1.39
N ILE A 613 -10.36 52.57 -1.92
CA ILE A 613 -10.08 53.23 -3.19
C ILE A 613 -9.51 54.63 -2.89
N LYS A 614 -8.29 54.90 -3.34
CA LYS A 614 -7.68 56.23 -3.23
C LYS A 614 -8.20 57.15 -4.31
N ALA A 615 -8.39 58.43 -3.98
CA ALA A 615 -8.75 59.45 -4.94
C ALA A 615 -7.68 59.58 -6.05
N PRO A 616 -8.08 59.80 -7.32
CA PRO A 616 -7.15 60.06 -8.42
C PRO A 616 -6.15 61.17 -8.07
N GLY A 617 -4.85 60.94 -8.27
CA GLY A 617 -3.79 61.92 -8.00
C GLY A 617 -3.17 61.89 -6.59
N THR A 618 -3.57 60.96 -5.72
CA THR A 618 -2.97 60.81 -4.37
C THR A 618 -1.64 60.06 -4.43
N ALA A 619 -0.52 60.73 -4.10
CA ALA A 619 0.81 60.12 -4.13
C ALA A 619 0.90 58.85 -3.24
N GLY A 620 1.28 57.72 -3.83
CA GLY A 620 1.49 56.44 -3.15
C GLY A 620 2.84 55.84 -3.53
N ARG A 621 3.46 55.11 -2.60
CA ARG A 621 4.70 54.37 -2.85
C ARG A 621 4.38 53.19 -3.77
N ALA A 622 4.90 53.19 -4.99
CA ALA A 622 4.87 52.03 -5.90
C ALA A 622 5.41 50.78 -5.15
N PRO A 623 4.89 49.56 -5.41
CA PRO A 623 4.12 49.15 -6.61
C PRO A 623 2.59 49.05 -6.45
N PHE A 624 1.97 49.57 -5.38
CA PHE A 624 0.54 49.30 -5.11
C PHE A 624 -0.42 50.24 -5.86
N ALA A 625 -1.40 49.66 -6.57
CA ALA A 625 -2.49 50.33 -7.29
C ALA A 625 -3.37 51.21 -6.38
N PRO A 626 -4.18 52.12 -6.95
CA PRO A 626 -5.10 52.98 -6.18
C PRO A 626 -6.22 52.22 -5.46
N VAL A 627 -6.39 50.91 -5.69
CA VAL A 627 -7.43 50.08 -5.06
C VAL A 627 -6.81 48.93 -4.26
N MET A 628 -7.05 48.92 -2.95
CA MET A 628 -6.50 47.93 -2.04
C MET A 628 -7.58 47.13 -1.32
N LEU A 629 -7.38 45.82 -1.21
CA LEU A 629 -8.09 44.98 -0.25
C LEU A 629 -7.37 45.03 1.10
N VAL A 630 -8.09 45.43 2.15
CA VAL A 630 -7.63 45.35 3.54
C VAL A 630 -8.38 44.21 4.23
N MET A 631 -7.65 43.23 4.75
CA MET A 631 -8.21 42.01 5.36
C MET A 631 -7.58 41.73 6.72
N ARG A 632 -8.36 41.24 7.69
CA ARG A 632 -7.82 40.88 9.02
C ARG A 632 -6.77 39.78 8.90
N ALA A 633 -5.65 39.92 9.61
CA ALA A 633 -4.59 38.91 9.55
C ALA A 633 -5.05 37.54 10.08
N SER A 634 -5.99 37.53 11.02
CA SER A 634 -6.56 36.31 11.62
C SER A 634 -7.36 35.43 10.65
N VAL A 635 -7.82 35.96 9.51
CA VAL A 635 -8.58 35.18 8.53
C VAL A 635 -7.70 34.61 7.40
N TRP A 636 -6.43 35.02 7.33
CA TRP A 636 -5.53 34.64 6.24
C TRP A 636 -5.36 33.12 6.11
N ASP A 637 -5.08 32.43 7.21
CA ASP A 637 -4.88 30.98 7.20
C ASP A 637 -6.14 30.23 6.74
N ASP A 638 -7.32 30.75 7.08
CA ASP A 638 -8.60 30.17 6.66
C ASP A 638 -8.89 30.42 5.17
N VAL A 639 -8.50 31.59 4.66
CA VAL A 639 -8.54 31.90 3.21
C VAL A 639 -7.64 30.94 2.45
N VAL A 640 -6.38 30.81 2.84
CA VAL A 640 -5.42 29.90 2.18
C VAL A 640 -5.90 28.46 2.28
N ARG A 641 -6.43 28.01 3.42
CA ARG A 641 -6.95 26.65 3.58
C ARG A 641 -8.15 26.39 2.66
N THR A 642 -9.04 27.36 2.53
CA THR A 642 -10.24 27.26 1.67
C THR A 642 -9.85 27.24 0.20
N VAL A 643 -8.95 28.14 -0.22
CA VAL A 643 -8.42 28.20 -1.58
C VAL A 643 -7.62 26.94 -1.93
N ARG A 644 -6.76 26.47 -1.03
CA ARG A 644 -5.98 25.22 -1.21
C ARG A 644 -6.89 23.99 -1.34
N ARG A 645 -7.98 23.93 -0.56
CA ARG A 645 -8.98 22.87 -0.70
C ARG A 645 -9.63 22.92 -2.08
N ARG A 646 -10.04 24.10 -2.53
CA ARG A 646 -10.66 24.31 -3.85
C ARG A 646 -9.72 23.97 -5.00
N ALA A 647 -8.46 24.43 -4.96
CA ALA A 647 -7.44 24.07 -5.93
C ALA A 647 -7.28 22.54 -6.03
N ARG A 648 -7.18 21.86 -4.88
CA ARG A 648 -7.08 20.40 -4.85
C ARG A 648 -8.32 19.68 -5.42
N GLU A 649 -9.51 20.21 -5.16
CA GLU A 649 -10.78 19.62 -5.61
C GLU A 649 -11.06 19.88 -7.09
N ARG A 650 -10.65 21.02 -7.64
CA ARG A 650 -11.01 21.48 -8.99
C ARG A 650 -9.89 21.30 -10.01
N ASP A 651 -8.65 21.55 -9.63
CA ASP A 651 -7.49 21.44 -10.52
C ASP A 651 -6.76 20.11 -10.40
N GLY A 652 -7.09 19.30 -9.38
CA GLY A 652 -6.34 18.07 -9.07
C GLY A 652 -4.95 18.32 -8.45
N PHE A 653 -4.50 19.58 -8.41
CA PHE A 653 -3.24 20.02 -7.83
C PHE A 653 -3.46 20.79 -6.53
N GLY A 654 -2.57 20.65 -5.55
CA GLY A 654 -2.65 21.37 -4.28
C GLY A 654 -1.59 22.47 -4.20
N ILE A 655 -1.97 23.65 -3.71
CA ILE A 655 -1.00 24.66 -3.24
C ILE A 655 -0.17 24.02 -2.11
N SER A 656 1.08 23.67 -2.39
CA SER A 656 1.97 22.99 -1.45
C SER A 656 2.44 23.93 -0.34
N ASP A 657 2.53 25.23 -0.63
CA ASP A 657 2.99 26.28 0.27
C ASP A 657 2.17 26.35 1.56
N THR A 658 2.86 26.70 2.65
CA THR A 658 2.20 27.10 3.91
C THR A 658 1.63 28.52 3.73
N PRO A 659 0.64 28.93 4.55
CA PRO A 659 0.10 30.29 4.48
C PRO A 659 1.16 31.40 4.58
N ALA A 660 2.23 31.18 5.36
CA ALA A 660 3.34 32.12 5.49
C ALA A 660 4.20 32.18 4.23
N VAL A 661 4.52 31.02 3.63
CA VAL A 661 5.33 30.93 2.40
C VAL A 661 4.58 31.52 1.21
N LEU A 662 3.29 31.22 1.07
CA LEU A 662 2.46 31.78 0.02
C LEU A 662 2.34 33.31 0.16
N LEU A 663 2.20 33.82 1.38
CA LEU A 663 2.16 35.26 1.62
C LEU A 663 3.49 35.94 1.24
N ALA A 664 4.63 35.33 1.55
CA ALA A 664 5.94 35.85 1.14
C ALA A 664 6.06 35.93 -0.39
N ARG A 665 5.61 34.90 -1.12
CA ARG A 665 5.59 34.90 -2.60
C ARG A 665 4.65 35.95 -3.19
N LEU A 666 3.49 36.16 -2.57
CA LEU A 666 2.58 37.26 -2.96
C LEU A 666 3.20 38.64 -2.73
N VAL A 667 4.08 38.79 -1.73
CA VAL A 667 4.85 40.03 -1.52
C VAL A 667 5.92 40.20 -2.58
N GLU A 668 6.65 39.14 -2.91
CA GLU A 668 7.66 39.13 -3.99
C GLU A 668 7.06 39.53 -5.35
N GLN A 669 5.84 39.07 -5.65
CA GLN A 669 5.11 39.44 -6.88
C GLN A 669 4.38 40.80 -6.79
N GLY A 670 4.53 41.54 -5.70
CA GLY A 670 3.89 42.86 -5.50
C GLY A 670 2.37 42.82 -5.32
N ILE A 671 1.79 41.65 -5.05
CA ILE A 671 0.35 41.46 -4.83
C ILE A 671 -0.01 41.75 -3.37
N ALA A 672 0.84 41.38 -2.42
CA ALA A 672 0.70 41.69 -1.00
C ALA A 672 1.70 42.75 -0.55
N LYS A 673 1.30 43.64 0.37
CA LYS A 673 2.15 44.74 0.84
C LYS A 673 3.32 44.31 1.71
N SER A 674 3.08 43.34 2.60
CA SER A 674 4.06 42.86 3.55
C SER A 674 3.65 41.47 4.04
N ALA A 675 4.65 40.65 4.37
CA ALA A 675 4.45 39.37 5.04
C ALA A 675 4.16 39.55 6.55
N THR A 676 4.41 40.73 7.10
CA THR A 676 4.07 41.11 8.47
C THR A 676 2.80 41.96 8.51
N PRO A 677 1.87 41.70 9.47
CA PRO A 677 0.60 42.41 9.51
C PRO A 677 0.71 43.80 10.14
N ASP A 678 0.15 44.80 9.48
CA ASP A 678 0.11 46.21 9.91
C ASP A 678 -1.11 46.49 10.82
N ARG A 679 -1.00 47.43 11.77
CA ARG A 679 -2.19 47.95 12.49
C ARG A 679 -2.87 49.04 11.68
N SER A 680 -4.03 48.74 11.12
CA SER A 680 -4.80 49.67 10.26
C SER A 680 -6.28 49.61 10.56
N LYS A 681 -7.00 50.71 10.28
CA LYS A 681 -8.46 50.67 10.24
C LYS A 681 -8.91 49.74 9.11
N LEU A 682 -9.93 48.95 9.39
CA LEU A 682 -10.59 48.07 8.42
C LEU A 682 -11.82 48.78 7.83
N TRP A 683 -12.68 49.31 8.71
CA TRP A 683 -13.86 50.12 8.39
C TRP A 683 -13.65 51.57 8.87
N ASP A 684 -14.46 52.51 8.37
CA ASP A 684 -14.40 53.93 8.74
C ASP A 684 -15.18 54.27 10.02
N ASP A 685 -15.42 53.26 10.86
CA ASP A 685 -16.10 53.41 12.14
C ASP A 685 -15.26 54.21 13.16
N LYS A 686 -15.95 54.77 14.16
CA LYS A 686 -15.37 55.62 15.22
C LYS A 686 -14.61 54.81 16.30
N THR A 687 -14.37 53.52 16.09
CA THR A 687 -13.67 52.68 17.06
C THR A 687 -12.18 53.01 17.10
N GLU A 688 -11.61 53.19 18.29
CA GLU A 688 -10.19 53.58 18.47
C GLU A 688 -9.21 52.41 18.25
N THR A 689 -9.68 51.15 18.28
CA THR A 689 -8.81 49.97 18.22
C THR A 689 -8.57 49.49 16.78
N LYS A 690 -7.34 49.71 16.27
CA LYS A 690 -6.91 49.26 14.94
C LYS A 690 -6.49 47.78 14.95
N PRO A 691 -7.18 46.87 14.23
CA PRO A 691 -6.78 45.46 14.14
C PRO A 691 -5.50 45.27 13.32
N HIS A 692 -4.87 44.10 13.49
CA HIS A 692 -3.79 43.63 12.62
C HIS A 692 -4.38 43.15 11.28
N VAL A 693 -3.87 43.69 10.18
CA VAL A 693 -4.38 43.44 8.82
C VAL A 693 -3.26 43.17 7.82
N TYR A 694 -3.61 42.43 6.77
CA TYR A 694 -2.84 42.38 5.52
C TYR A 694 -3.51 43.28 4.48
N LYS A 695 -2.68 43.83 3.58
CA LYS A 695 -3.10 44.72 2.50
C LYS A 695 -2.66 44.11 1.17
N PHE A 696 -3.59 43.99 0.24
CA PHE A 696 -3.36 43.41 -1.08
C PHE A 696 -3.75 44.40 -2.17
N ASP A 697 -3.05 44.35 -3.29
CA ASP A 697 -3.44 45.03 -4.53
C ASP A 697 -4.66 44.30 -5.12
N LEU A 698 -5.83 44.94 -5.07
CA LEU A 698 -7.06 44.28 -5.50
C LEU A 698 -7.10 44.10 -7.03
N LEU A 699 -6.48 45.00 -7.81
CA LEU A 699 -6.50 44.87 -9.26
C LEU A 699 -5.63 43.69 -9.72
N ARG A 700 -4.47 43.48 -9.10
CA ARG A 700 -3.66 42.28 -9.35
C ARG A 700 -4.32 40.99 -8.85
N LEU A 701 -5.08 41.07 -7.75
CA LEU A 701 -5.89 39.94 -7.30
C LEU A 701 -6.98 39.55 -8.31
N LEU A 702 -7.51 40.50 -9.10
CA LEU A 702 -8.61 40.30 -10.05
C LEU A 702 -8.18 40.17 -11.53
N GLY A 703 -6.99 40.65 -11.92
CA GLY A 703 -6.50 40.73 -13.31
C GLY A 703 -6.02 39.42 -13.92
N ASP A 704 -6.32 39.16 -15.20
CA ASP A 704 -6.02 37.87 -15.85
C ASP A 704 -4.57 37.73 -16.35
N ASP A 705 -3.83 38.83 -16.50
CA ASP A 705 -2.41 38.84 -16.90
C ASP A 705 -1.51 39.30 -15.74
N ILE A 706 -0.61 38.43 -15.28
CA ILE A 706 0.60 38.89 -14.57
C ILE A 706 1.63 39.14 -15.66
N GLU A 707 1.70 40.38 -16.16
CA GLU A 707 2.85 40.80 -16.96
C GLU A 707 4.12 40.71 -16.11
N GLU A 708 5.14 40.03 -16.63
CA GLU A 708 6.42 39.85 -15.96
C GLU A 708 7.04 41.22 -15.60
N PRO A 709 7.53 41.43 -14.36
CA PRO A 709 8.17 42.67 -14.00
C PRO A 709 9.58 42.70 -14.62
N GLY A 710 9.70 43.29 -15.82
CA GLY A 710 11.00 43.42 -16.49
C GLY A 710 11.06 44.18 -17.82
N GLN A 711 9.95 44.70 -18.37
CA GLN A 711 10.01 45.59 -19.53
C GLN A 711 10.00 47.05 -19.08
N ASP A 712 11.19 47.55 -18.74
CA ASP A 712 11.43 48.99 -18.75
C ASP A 712 11.32 49.52 -20.18
N ASP A 713 10.60 50.63 -20.28
CA ASP A 713 10.48 51.51 -21.43
C ASP A 713 11.82 51.80 -22.12
N ALA A 714 11.95 51.40 -23.38
CA ALA A 714 12.87 52.01 -24.32
C ALA A 714 12.20 52.16 -25.70
N GLY A 715 11.47 53.26 -25.86
CA GLY A 715 11.15 53.82 -27.17
C GLY A 715 12.38 54.37 -27.91
N PRO A 716 12.23 54.79 -29.18
CA PRO A 716 12.95 54.22 -30.31
C PRO A 716 14.17 55.05 -30.75
N ALA A 717 15.18 54.39 -31.31
CA ALA A 717 16.20 55.03 -32.14
C ALA A 717 16.35 54.27 -33.47
N ASP A 718 16.16 55.05 -34.52
CA ASP A 718 16.17 54.77 -35.94
C ASP A 718 17.55 54.32 -36.46
N GLY A 719 17.58 53.48 -37.51
CA GLY A 719 18.83 53.00 -38.12
C GLY A 719 18.64 51.84 -39.11
N THR A 720 18.49 52.18 -40.38
CA THR A 720 18.10 51.34 -41.53
C THR A 720 19.22 50.50 -42.17
N LEU A 721 18.77 49.54 -43.03
CA LEU A 721 19.43 48.82 -44.16
C LEU A 721 20.04 47.43 -43.84
N GLY A 722 19.68 46.31 -44.49
CA GLY A 722 18.75 46.11 -45.62
C GLY A 722 18.67 44.66 -46.14
N LEU A 723 17.71 44.47 -47.06
CA LEU A 723 17.66 43.55 -48.22
C LEU A 723 17.54 42.02 -47.99
N GLY A 724 16.37 41.46 -48.35
CA GLY A 724 16.13 40.03 -48.62
C GLY A 724 16.68 39.58 -50.01
N PRO A 725 16.22 38.48 -50.67
CA PRO A 725 14.85 37.93 -50.56
C PRO A 725 14.63 36.40 -50.90
N ILE A 726 13.35 36.00 -50.85
CA ILE A 726 12.62 34.94 -51.62
C ILE A 726 12.49 33.51 -51.05
N ALA A 727 11.23 33.19 -50.72
CA ALA A 727 10.62 31.87 -50.57
C ALA A 727 10.06 31.32 -51.90
N PRO A 728 9.71 30.03 -51.97
CA PRO A 728 8.47 29.58 -52.59
C PRO A 728 7.64 28.79 -51.55
N ALA A 729 6.50 29.32 -51.08
CA ALA A 729 5.16 29.22 -51.67
C ALA A 729 4.49 27.83 -51.52
N GLY A 730 3.44 27.79 -50.71
CA GLY A 730 2.29 26.90 -50.92
C GLY A 730 1.88 25.98 -49.76
N ILE A 731 1.30 26.52 -48.68
CA ILE A 731 0.39 25.76 -47.80
C ILE A 731 -0.84 26.64 -47.53
N PRO A 732 -2.09 26.12 -47.63
CA PRO A 732 -3.31 26.92 -47.45
C PRO A 732 -3.45 27.39 -46.01
N GLU A 733 -4.00 28.60 -45.82
CA GLU A 733 -4.44 29.08 -44.51
C GLU A 733 -5.47 28.09 -43.91
N PRO A 734 -5.33 27.69 -42.63
CA PRO A 734 -6.38 26.95 -41.94
C PRO A 734 -7.58 27.87 -41.74
N GLU A 735 -8.77 27.42 -42.14
CA GLU A 735 -10.02 28.07 -41.76
C GLU A 735 -10.10 28.18 -40.22
N PRO A 736 -10.63 29.29 -39.67
CA PRO A 736 -10.82 29.42 -38.23
C PRO A 736 -11.85 28.39 -37.76
N ASP A 737 -11.48 27.58 -36.77
CA ASP A 737 -12.28 26.53 -36.09
C ASP A 737 -13.57 27.03 -35.40
N PHE A 738 -13.96 28.29 -35.60
CA PHE A 738 -14.99 28.98 -34.80
C PHE A 738 -15.98 29.79 -35.67
N ASP A 739 -17.25 29.35 -35.71
CA ASP A 739 -18.35 30.12 -36.31
C ASP A 739 -19.20 30.79 -35.20
N PRO A 740 -19.20 32.13 -35.09
CA PRO A 740 -19.92 32.85 -34.03
C PRO A 740 -21.44 32.96 -34.26
N ARG A 741 -22.04 32.15 -35.12
CA ARG A 741 -23.47 32.26 -35.47
C ARG A 741 -24.36 31.34 -34.63
N CYS A 742 -25.50 31.88 -34.20
CA CYS A 742 -26.48 31.21 -33.35
C CYS A 742 -26.98 29.93 -34.03
N VAL A 743 -26.89 28.78 -33.38
CA VAL A 743 -27.36 27.50 -33.96
C VAL A 743 -28.89 27.45 -34.12
N GLY A 744 -29.64 28.27 -33.39
CA GLY A 744 -31.10 28.33 -33.50
C GLY A 744 -31.63 29.27 -34.60
N CYS A 745 -30.99 30.42 -34.83
CA CYS A 745 -31.48 31.44 -35.78
C CYS A 745 -30.48 31.84 -36.87
N GLY A 746 -29.22 31.39 -36.81
CA GLY A 746 -28.16 31.67 -37.78
C GLY A 746 -27.55 33.08 -37.71
N GLU A 747 -28.05 33.96 -36.83
CA GLU A 747 -27.50 35.31 -36.65
C GLU A 747 -26.26 35.31 -35.74
N ARG A 748 -25.33 36.24 -35.95
CA ARG A 748 -24.11 36.32 -35.14
C ARG A 748 -24.43 36.56 -33.67
N THR A 749 -24.01 35.63 -32.82
CA THR A 749 -23.96 35.85 -31.37
C THR A 749 -22.75 36.73 -31.08
N GLY A 750 -22.81 37.59 -30.06
CA GLY A 750 -21.72 38.50 -29.72
C GLY A 750 -20.43 37.81 -29.23
N ALA A 751 -20.34 36.48 -29.35
CA ALA A 751 -19.27 35.65 -28.81
C ALA A 751 -17.96 35.83 -29.59
N ARG A 752 -16.86 36.03 -28.87
CA ARG A 752 -15.53 36.31 -29.45
C ARG A 752 -14.58 35.11 -29.49
N GLY A 753 -14.97 33.97 -28.91
CA GLY A 753 -14.19 32.72 -28.94
C GLY A 753 -14.76 31.65 -28.01
N HIS A 754 -14.14 30.45 -27.99
CA HIS A 754 -14.59 29.26 -27.26
C HIS A 754 -14.71 29.41 -25.72
N GLY A 755 -14.21 30.51 -25.14
CA GLY A 755 -14.23 30.78 -23.70
C GLY A 755 -15.18 31.90 -23.25
N ASP A 756 -15.98 32.47 -24.15
CA ASP A 756 -16.95 33.52 -23.79
C ASP A 756 -18.11 32.91 -22.97
N PRO A 757 -18.47 33.45 -21.78
CA PRO A 757 -19.53 32.89 -20.93
C PRO A 757 -20.92 32.92 -21.59
N ALA A 758 -21.10 33.63 -22.71
CA ALA A 758 -22.29 33.53 -23.56
C ALA A 758 -22.34 32.24 -24.41
N TYR A 759 -21.32 31.38 -24.35
CA TYR A 759 -21.06 30.33 -25.35
C TYR A 759 -21.42 28.88 -24.92
N TYR A 760 -21.91 28.64 -23.71
CA TYR A 760 -22.24 27.26 -23.29
C TYR A 760 -23.52 27.15 -22.45
N TRP A 761 -24.55 26.55 -23.04
CA TRP A 761 -25.62 25.90 -22.28
C TRP A 761 -25.74 24.45 -22.76
N ASP A 762 -25.41 23.50 -21.88
CA ASP A 762 -25.52 22.05 -22.10
C ASP A 762 -24.81 21.47 -23.34
N GLY A 763 -23.66 22.06 -23.73
CA GLY A 763 -22.77 21.47 -24.74
C GLY A 763 -23.19 21.64 -26.20
N ILE A 764 -24.22 22.44 -26.46
CA ILE A 764 -24.67 22.84 -27.80
C ILE A 764 -24.05 24.21 -28.11
N GLY A 765 -23.63 24.44 -29.36
CA GLY A 765 -22.91 25.63 -29.82
C GLY A 765 -23.63 26.98 -29.58
N PRO A 766 -23.08 28.11 -30.07
CA PRO A 766 -23.52 29.45 -29.71
C PRO A 766 -25.04 29.62 -29.91
N LEU A 767 -25.79 30.05 -28.89
CA LEU A 767 -27.26 30.22 -28.95
C LEU A 767 -27.65 31.58 -28.35
N HIS A 768 -28.54 32.34 -28.99
CA HIS A 768 -29.12 33.53 -28.36
C HIS A 768 -30.06 33.11 -27.24
N ALA A 769 -30.08 33.88 -26.15
CA ALA A 769 -30.92 33.60 -24.98
C ALA A 769 -32.44 33.54 -25.26
N SER A 770 -32.88 33.97 -26.44
CA SER A 770 -34.28 33.97 -26.90
C SER A 770 -34.61 32.85 -27.90
N CYS A 771 -33.67 31.99 -28.28
CA CYS A 771 -33.87 30.93 -29.25
C CYS A 771 -34.06 29.57 -28.57
N ASP A 772 -35.02 28.77 -29.05
CA ASP A 772 -35.27 27.40 -28.57
C ASP A 772 -34.22 26.41 -29.11
N VAL A 773 -33.97 25.33 -28.36
CA VAL A 773 -33.02 24.26 -28.73
C VAL A 773 -33.64 23.37 -29.83
N PRO A 774 -32.98 23.14 -30.98
CA PRO A 774 -33.52 22.26 -32.01
C PRO A 774 -33.53 20.80 -31.55
N GLU A 775 -34.67 20.11 -31.72
CA GLU A 775 -34.78 18.66 -31.44
C GLU A 775 -33.96 17.83 -32.45
N PRO A 776 -33.29 16.75 -32.03
CA PRO A 776 -32.45 15.95 -32.92
C PRO A 776 -33.31 15.08 -33.86
N GLU A 777 -33.17 15.30 -35.17
CA GLU A 777 -33.85 14.52 -36.21
C GLU A 777 -33.32 13.07 -36.28
N GLN A 778 -34.25 12.12 -36.27
CA GLN A 778 -33.99 10.70 -36.52
C GLN A 778 -33.85 10.43 -38.03
N GLY A 779 -32.60 10.22 -38.47
CA GLY A 779 -32.17 9.26 -39.50
C GLY A 779 -32.68 9.38 -40.95
N ALA A 780 -31.74 9.54 -41.90
CA ALA A 780 -31.76 8.82 -43.19
C ALA A 780 -30.35 8.80 -43.83
N PRO A 781 -30.00 7.76 -44.63
CA PRO A 781 -28.63 7.42 -44.97
C PRO A 781 -28.18 8.00 -46.33
N VAL A 782 -26.92 8.39 -46.45
CA VAL A 782 -26.28 8.68 -47.75
C VAL A 782 -25.14 7.68 -47.99
N GLN A 783 -25.37 6.82 -48.98
CA GLN A 783 -24.40 5.93 -49.61
C GLN A 783 -23.36 6.76 -50.37
N GLN A 784 -22.06 6.46 -50.21
CA GLN A 784 -21.08 6.59 -51.30
C GLN A 784 -19.89 5.62 -51.15
N ALA A 785 -19.75 4.82 -52.21
CA ALA A 785 -18.73 3.87 -52.66
C ALA A 785 -17.39 3.70 -51.92
N ILE A 786 -17.11 2.45 -51.55
CA ILE A 786 -15.78 1.88 -51.27
C ILE A 786 -15.34 1.06 -52.50
N PRO A 787 -14.08 1.17 -53.00
CA PRO A 787 -13.46 0.12 -53.81
C PRO A 787 -12.90 -0.99 -52.90
N GLU A 788 -13.30 -2.22 -53.22
CA GLU A 788 -12.89 -3.48 -52.59
C GLU A 788 -11.36 -3.69 -52.62
N GLN A 789 -10.81 -4.12 -51.48
CA GLN A 789 -9.94 -5.32 -51.31
C GLN A 789 -8.98 -5.15 -50.14
N ASN A 790 -9.42 -5.60 -48.97
CA ASN A 790 -8.71 -6.49 -48.06
C ASN A 790 -9.57 -6.61 -46.81
N GLN A 791 -10.26 -7.74 -46.68
CA GLN A 791 -11.11 -8.06 -45.54
C GLN A 791 -10.30 -7.98 -44.24
N PRO A 792 -10.63 -7.08 -43.30
CA PRO A 792 -10.35 -7.28 -41.90
C PRO A 792 -11.40 -8.27 -41.37
N GLU A 793 -10.96 -9.28 -40.60
CA GLU A 793 -11.86 -9.98 -39.70
C GLU A 793 -12.61 -8.96 -38.82
N PRO A 794 -13.89 -9.20 -38.51
CA PRO A 794 -14.82 -8.17 -38.09
C PRO A 794 -14.36 -7.47 -36.82
N ALA A 795 -14.29 -6.15 -36.89
CA ALA A 795 -14.26 -5.28 -35.74
C ALA A 795 -15.35 -5.73 -34.78
N ARG A 796 -14.94 -6.23 -33.60
CA ARG A 796 -15.84 -6.28 -32.46
C ARG A 796 -16.27 -4.84 -32.23
N GLU A 797 -17.54 -4.55 -32.51
CA GLU A 797 -18.22 -3.38 -31.99
C GLU A 797 -17.73 -3.16 -30.57
N GLN A 798 -17.19 -1.97 -30.30
CA GLN A 798 -17.03 -1.49 -28.94
C GLN A 798 -18.43 -1.51 -28.34
N ALA A 799 -18.74 -2.62 -27.68
CA ALA A 799 -19.86 -2.68 -26.77
C ALA A 799 -19.71 -1.46 -25.85
N PRO A 800 -20.81 -0.73 -25.56
CA PRO A 800 -20.78 0.27 -24.52
C PRO A 800 -20.06 -0.33 -23.32
N GLU A 801 -19.12 0.40 -22.70
CA GLU A 801 -18.46 -0.05 -21.48
C GLU A 801 -19.53 -0.70 -20.59
N PRO A 802 -19.34 -1.95 -20.15
CA PRO A 802 -20.34 -2.57 -19.31
C PRO A 802 -20.44 -1.69 -18.07
N THR A 803 -21.57 -1.01 -17.94
CA THR A 803 -22.09 -0.54 -16.65
C THR A 803 -21.73 -1.62 -15.66
N TRP A 804 -21.00 -1.31 -14.57
CA TRP A 804 -20.51 -2.31 -13.62
C TRP A 804 -21.52 -3.45 -13.47
N GLN A 805 -21.27 -4.57 -14.15
CA GLN A 805 -22.09 -5.75 -14.00
C GLN A 805 -21.55 -6.38 -12.74
N GLY A 806 -22.15 -6.01 -11.60
CA GLY A 806 -21.86 -6.68 -10.34
C GLY A 806 -21.88 -8.18 -10.57
N PRO A 807 -20.94 -8.94 -9.97
CA PRO A 807 -20.81 -10.37 -10.27
C PRO A 807 -22.16 -11.03 -10.09
N GLU A 808 -22.72 -11.69 -11.10
CA GLU A 808 -24.02 -12.34 -10.94
C GLU A 808 -23.98 -13.41 -9.84
N HIS A 809 -25.14 -13.72 -9.26
CA HIS A 809 -25.23 -14.82 -8.29
C HIS A 809 -24.95 -16.15 -8.99
N THR A 810 -23.73 -16.65 -8.84
CA THR A 810 -23.33 -18.01 -9.23
C THR A 810 -23.94 -19.08 -8.31
N ASP A 811 -23.98 -20.33 -8.75
CA ASP A 811 -24.40 -21.46 -7.91
C ASP A 811 -23.60 -21.57 -6.61
N LYS A 812 -22.30 -21.23 -6.66
CA LYS A 812 -21.42 -21.23 -5.49
C LYS A 812 -21.84 -20.17 -4.47
N THR A 813 -22.20 -18.98 -4.93
CA THR A 813 -22.64 -17.87 -4.06
C THR A 813 -24.03 -18.12 -3.50
N LEU A 814 -24.94 -18.70 -4.28
CA LEU A 814 -26.25 -19.14 -3.81
C LEU A 814 -26.14 -20.28 -2.79
N GLY A 815 -25.26 -21.26 -3.02
CA GLY A 815 -24.98 -22.33 -2.07
C GLY A 815 -24.45 -21.81 -0.72
N ALA A 816 -23.60 -20.78 -0.73
CA ALA A 816 -23.10 -20.15 0.49
C ALA A 816 -24.18 -19.31 1.21
N LEU A 817 -25.09 -18.67 0.47
CA LEU A 817 -26.24 -17.97 1.03
C LEU A 817 -27.20 -18.97 1.69
N ARG A 818 -27.53 -20.05 0.99
CA ARG A 818 -28.33 -21.18 1.50
C ARG A 818 -27.76 -21.73 2.81
N ALA A 819 -26.45 -22.02 2.84
CA ALA A 819 -25.80 -22.50 4.06
C ALA A 819 -25.86 -21.48 5.23
N THR A 820 -25.90 -20.18 4.93
CA THR A 820 -26.08 -19.13 5.95
C THR A 820 -27.52 -19.09 6.45
N LEU A 821 -28.50 -19.21 5.56
CA LEU A 821 -29.92 -19.25 5.90
C LEU A 821 -30.28 -20.47 6.75
N ILE A 822 -29.77 -21.65 6.39
CA ILE A 822 -29.96 -22.89 7.18
C ILE A 822 -29.40 -22.73 8.60
N LYS A 823 -28.21 -22.12 8.75
CA LYS A 823 -27.63 -21.84 10.09
C LYS A 823 -28.41 -20.82 10.92
N ARG A 824 -29.37 -20.13 10.29
CA ARG A 824 -30.25 -19.14 10.90
C ARG A 824 -31.68 -19.69 10.99
N ASP A 825 -31.82 -21.01 10.88
CA ASP A 825 -33.06 -21.77 11.03
C ASP A 825 -34.15 -21.44 9.98
N TRP A 826 -33.73 -21.01 8.78
CA TRP A 826 -34.64 -20.84 7.64
C TRP A 826 -34.72 -22.10 6.79
N ASP A 827 -35.93 -22.46 6.35
CA ASP A 827 -36.14 -23.50 5.33
C ASP A 827 -35.72 -22.97 3.95
N ALA A 828 -34.44 -23.11 3.65
CA ALA A 828 -33.85 -22.74 2.39
C ALA A 828 -33.72 -23.96 1.45
N SER A 829 -34.74 -24.81 1.37
CA SER A 829 -34.76 -25.99 0.49
C SER A 829 -35.02 -25.63 -0.99
N SER A 830 -35.81 -24.59 -1.27
CA SER A 830 -36.13 -24.11 -2.62
C SER A 830 -35.03 -23.20 -3.20
N ASP A 831 -34.56 -23.48 -4.42
CA ASP A 831 -33.64 -22.59 -5.16
C ASP A 831 -34.27 -21.24 -5.48
N ALA A 832 -35.57 -21.21 -5.78
CA ALA A 832 -36.30 -19.97 -6.07
C ALA A 832 -36.28 -19.03 -4.85
N PHE A 833 -36.58 -19.56 -3.66
CA PHE A 833 -36.52 -18.77 -2.43
C PHE A 833 -35.12 -18.20 -2.16
N VAL A 834 -34.06 -19.00 -2.35
CA VAL A 834 -32.68 -18.52 -2.15
C VAL A 834 -32.31 -17.43 -3.15
N ARG A 835 -32.76 -17.53 -4.41
CA ARG A 835 -32.58 -16.49 -5.43
C ARG A 835 -33.33 -15.20 -5.08
N ASP A 836 -34.59 -15.30 -4.67
CA ASP A 836 -35.39 -14.15 -4.24
C ASP A 836 -34.72 -13.42 -3.07
N VAL A 837 -34.16 -14.16 -2.11
CA VAL A 837 -33.40 -13.58 -0.99
C VAL A 837 -32.13 -12.89 -1.49
N ALA A 838 -31.44 -13.49 -2.46
CA ALA A 838 -30.24 -12.94 -3.07
C ALA A 838 -30.51 -11.63 -3.84
N GLU A 839 -31.61 -11.57 -4.58
CA GLU A 839 -32.10 -10.35 -5.25
C GLU A 839 -32.49 -9.28 -4.23
N ARG A 840 -33.18 -9.67 -3.16
CA ARG A 840 -33.55 -8.74 -2.07
C ARG A 840 -32.32 -8.16 -1.36
N LEU A 841 -31.26 -8.95 -1.21
CA LEU A 841 -29.97 -8.47 -0.70
C LEU A 841 -29.29 -7.50 -1.67
N THR A 842 -29.38 -7.77 -2.98
CA THR A 842 -28.84 -6.90 -4.03
C THR A 842 -29.53 -5.53 -3.98
N ALA A 843 -30.87 -5.52 -3.90
CA ALA A 843 -31.68 -4.31 -3.76
C ALA A 843 -31.44 -3.56 -2.44
N ALA A 844 -31.13 -4.27 -1.36
CA ALA A 844 -30.80 -3.67 -0.06
C ALA A 844 -29.45 -2.94 -0.07
N PHE A 845 -28.52 -3.30 -0.96
CA PHE A 845 -27.19 -2.72 -1.09
C PHE A 845 -26.89 -2.36 -2.56
N PRO A 846 -27.61 -1.39 -3.13
CA PRO A 846 -27.37 -0.99 -4.50
C PRO A 846 -25.95 -0.41 -4.62
N ALA A 847 -25.34 -0.56 -5.80
CA ALA A 847 -24.08 0.11 -6.10
C ALA A 847 -24.26 1.62 -6.03
N GLU A 848 -25.37 2.15 -6.55
CA GLU A 848 -25.66 3.58 -6.51
C GLU A 848 -27.06 3.84 -5.95
N GLY A 849 -27.22 4.92 -5.19
CA GLY A 849 -28.50 5.32 -4.62
C GLY A 849 -28.81 4.74 -3.24
N LYS A 850 -30.11 4.64 -2.93
CA LYS A 850 -30.64 4.24 -1.60
C LYS A 850 -31.23 2.83 -1.69
N PRO A 851 -31.29 2.05 -0.59
CA PRO A 851 -31.91 0.73 -0.60
C PRO A 851 -33.27 0.71 -1.30
N GLY A 852 -33.42 -0.17 -2.28
CA GLY A 852 -34.60 -0.28 -3.13
C GLY A 852 -34.60 0.58 -4.40
N SER A 853 -33.52 1.31 -4.73
CA SER A 853 -33.43 2.12 -5.95
C SER A 853 -33.29 1.32 -7.26
N GLY A 854 -33.11 -0.01 -7.18
CA GLY A 854 -32.86 -0.87 -8.34
C GLY A 854 -31.40 -0.84 -8.82
N GLY A 855 -31.08 -1.62 -9.85
CA GLY A 855 -29.73 -1.71 -10.43
C GLY A 855 -28.82 -2.77 -9.79
N ALA A 856 -27.58 -2.84 -10.26
CA ALA A 856 -26.58 -3.76 -9.73
C ALA A 856 -26.25 -3.45 -8.27
N GLY A 857 -25.98 -4.46 -7.44
CA GLY A 857 -25.76 -4.30 -6.00
C GLY A 857 -24.89 -5.38 -5.37
N LEU A 858 -24.86 -5.45 -4.03
CA LEU A 858 -24.01 -6.39 -3.31
C LEU A 858 -24.39 -7.85 -3.59
N VAL A 859 -23.44 -8.61 -4.11
CA VAL A 859 -23.60 -10.05 -4.36
C VAL A 859 -23.00 -10.86 -3.22
N TRP A 860 -23.76 -11.86 -2.76
CA TRP A 860 -23.36 -12.71 -1.66
C TRP A 860 -22.05 -13.45 -2.00
N ALA A 861 -21.09 -13.48 -1.07
CA ALA A 861 -19.83 -14.16 -1.28
C ALA A 861 -19.88 -15.61 -0.77
N GLU A 862 -18.72 -16.27 -0.70
CA GLU A 862 -18.55 -17.60 -0.08
C GLU A 862 -18.66 -17.55 1.46
N GLY A 863 -19.70 -16.89 1.98
CA GLY A 863 -20.03 -16.80 3.40
C GLY A 863 -20.16 -15.37 3.93
N ALA A 864 -20.92 -15.24 5.02
CA ALA A 864 -21.32 -13.96 5.64
C ALA A 864 -20.15 -13.00 5.92
N GLY A 865 -19.02 -13.48 6.43
CA GLY A 865 -17.85 -12.64 6.71
C GLY A 865 -17.19 -12.08 5.44
N ARG A 866 -17.05 -12.90 4.39
CA ARG A 866 -16.51 -12.48 3.10
C ARG A 866 -17.47 -11.53 2.37
N THR A 867 -18.78 -11.72 2.54
CA THR A 867 -19.79 -10.76 2.04
C THR A 867 -19.64 -9.40 2.74
N GLY A 868 -19.46 -9.38 4.06
CA GLY A 868 -19.20 -8.14 4.79
C GLY A 868 -17.93 -7.42 4.33
N TYR A 869 -16.88 -8.17 4.01
CA TYR A 869 -15.66 -7.65 3.40
C TYR A 869 -15.89 -7.08 1.98
N ARG A 870 -16.67 -7.77 1.13
CA ARG A 870 -17.04 -7.25 -0.20
C ARG A 870 -17.80 -5.93 -0.08
N LEU A 871 -18.76 -5.85 0.83
CA LEU A 871 -19.47 -4.60 1.09
C LEU A 871 -18.51 -3.50 1.52
N PHE A 872 -17.52 -3.81 2.37
CA PHE A 872 -16.49 -2.86 2.77
C PHE A 872 -15.71 -2.34 1.56
N ARG A 873 -15.28 -3.22 0.64
CA ARG A 873 -14.59 -2.80 -0.59
C ARG A 873 -15.49 -1.98 -1.51
N GLN A 874 -16.74 -2.36 -1.69
CA GLN A 874 -17.72 -1.65 -2.53
C GLN A 874 -17.93 -0.20 -2.07
N VAL A 875 -18.29 0.01 -0.80
CA VAL A 875 -18.61 1.36 -0.28
C VAL A 875 -17.38 2.25 -0.10
N GLN A 876 -16.20 1.65 -0.04
CA GLN A 876 -14.93 2.39 0.03
C GLN A 876 -14.34 2.67 -1.37
N GLY A 877 -14.60 1.83 -2.38
CA GLY A 877 -14.25 2.10 -3.77
C GLY A 877 -14.97 3.33 -4.35
N GLN A 878 -16.12 3.69 -3.76
CA GLN A 878 -16.88 4.91 -4.07
C GLN A 878 -16.35 6.15 -3.32
N ALA A 879 -15.22 6.04 -2.61
CA ALA A 879 -14.60 7.19 -1.97
C ALA A 879 -13.60 7.84 -2.92
N PRO A 880 -13.52 9.19 -2.94
CA PRO A 880 -12.43 9.90 -3.64
C PRO A 880 -11.06 9.70 -2.96
N ARG A 881 -10.92 8.72 -2.06
CA ARG A 881 -9.71 8.45 -1.26
C ARG A 881 -9.30 7.00 -1.46
N ARG A 882 -8.00 6.75 -1.49
CA ARG A 882 -7.43 5.39 -1.50
C ARG A 882 -8.03 4.57 -0.36
N LEU A 883 -8.42 3.34 -0.68
CA LEU A 883 -8.66 2.29 0.31
C LEU A 883 -7.48 2.26 1.29
N PRO A 884 -7.69 2.00 2.59
CA PRO A 884 -6.55 1.70 3.45
C PRO A 884 -5.83 0.53 2.75
N PRO A 885 -4.49 0.59 2.57
CA PRO A 885 -3.77 -0.51 1.94
C PRO A 885 -4.20 -1.80 2.63
N ASP A 886 -4.29 -2.89 1.87
CA ASP A 886 -4.71 -4.22 2.35
C ASP A 886 -3.65 -4.79 3.34
N GLU A 887 -3.47 -4.06 4.43
CA GLU A 887 -2.51 -4.27 5.49
C GLU A 887 -3.13 -5.25 6.46
N ARG A 888 -2.74 -6.51 6.32
CA ARG A 888 -2.67 -7.38 7.48
C ARG A 888 -1.73 -6.75 8.50
N ILE A 889 -2.24 -6.40 9.68
CA ILE A 889 -1.41 -6.18 10.86
C ILE A 889 -1.06 -7.57 11.39
N SER A 890 -0.21 -8.30 10.65
CA SER A 890 0.22 -9.66 11.00
C SER A 890 1.60 -9.71 11.66
N ASP A 891 2.34 -8.60 11.61
CA ASP A 891 3.68 -8.38 12.14
C ASP A 891 3.68 -7.68 13.51
N VAL A 892 2.57 -7.00 13.86
CA VAL A 892 2.35 -6.48 15.21
C VAL A 892 1.54 -7.52 15.96
N ASP A 893 2.17 -8.22 16.89
CA ASP A 893 1.44 -9.05 17.85
C ASP A 893 0.51 -8.12 18.61
N ILE A 894 -0.79 -8.17 18.30
CA ILE A 894 -1.79 -7.38 18.99
C ILE A 894 -2.01 -8.06 20.33
N PRO A 895 -1.46 -7.50 21.43
CA PRO A 895 -1.45 -8.19 22.72
C PRO A 895 -2.83 -8.12 23.39
N TRP A 896 -3.87 -7.70 22.67
CA TRP A 896 -5.23 -7.63 23.17
C TRP A 896 -5.88 -9.01 23.15
N LYS A 897 -6.32 -9.47 24.32
CA LYS A 897 -7.22 -10.61 24.43
C LYS A 897 -8.65 -10.12 24.59
N MET A 898 -9.58 -10.85 23.98
CA MET A 898 -10.98 -10.52 24.10
C MET A 898 -11.40 -10.58 25.59
N PRO A 899 -12.02 -9.51 26.12
CA PRO A 899 -12.58 -9.52 27.46
C PRO A 899 -13.60 -10.64 27.63
N ARG A 900 -13.90 -10.97 28.89
CA ARG A 900 -14.92 -11.97 29.25
C ARG A 900 -16.20 -11.72 28.44
N GLN A 901 -16.70 -12.76 27.78
CA GLN A 901 -17.95 -12.71 27.02
C GLN A 901 -19.16 -13.07 27.87
N GLU A 902 -18.92 -13.76 28.98
CA GLU A 902 -19.92 -14.23 29.93
C GLU A 902 -19.38 -13.94 31.33
N TRP A 903 -20.26 -13.45 32.20
CA TRP A 903 -19.98 -13.22 33.60
C TRP A 903 -21.26 -13.38 34.41
N HIS A 904 -21.13 -13.90 35.61
CA HIS A 904 -22.20 -13.97 36.58
C HIS A 904 -21.63 -13.94 37.99
N ARG A 905 -22.52 -13.69 38.94
CA ARG A 905 -22.27 -13.87 40.37
C ARG A 905 -23.48 -14.55 41.03
N PRO A 906 -23.29 -15.13 42.22
CA PRO A 906 -24.40 -15.49 43.09
C PRO A 906 -25.36 -14.31 43.32
N LEU A 907 -26.64 -14.62 43.54
CA LEU A 907 -27.61 -13.64 43.97
C LEU A 907 -27.31 -13.22 45.41
N THR A 908 -27.49 -11.94 45.71
CA THR A 908 -27.45 -11.46 47.10
C THR A 908 -28.68 -11.96 47.87
N ALA A 909 -28.60 -11.96 49.20
CA ALA A 909 -29.73 -12.35 50.05
C ALA A 909 -31.01 -11.50 49.84
N ALA A 910 -30.87 -10.27 49.33
CA ALA A 910 -32.00 -9.45 48.93
C ALA A 910 -32.57 -9.89 47.57
N GLU A 911 -31.71 -10.16 46.59
CA GLU A 911 -32.12 -10.59 45.25
C GLU A 911 -32.75 -11.99 45.24
N GLN A 912 -32.32 -12.90 46.12
CA GLN A 912 -32.92 -14.24 46.27
C GLN A 912 -34.38 -14.20 46.75
N LYS A 913 -34.83 -13.08 47.33
CA LYS A 913 -36.23 -12.91 47.77
C LYS A 913 -37.14 -12.41 46.64
N LEU A 914 -36.57 -12.01 45.50
CA LEU A 914 -37.31 -11.52 44.35
C LEU A 914 -37.82 -12.70 43.53
N GLU A 915 -39.03 -12.60 42.99
CA GLU A 915 -39.70 -13.71 42.29
C GLU A 915 -39.22 -13.90 40.85
N PHE A 916 -38.83 -12.81 40.17
CA PHE A 916 -38.53 -12.80 38.75
C PHE A 916 -37.09 -12.41 38.45
N PHE A 917 -36.62 -12.77 37.26
CA PHE A 917 -35.54 -12.08 36.58
C PHE A 917 -36.05 -11.40 35.32
N VAL A 918 -35.48 -10.24 35.01
CA VAL A 918 -35.70 -9.50 33.77
C VAL A 918 -34.43 -9.45 32.96
N SER A 919 -34.56 -9.62 31.64
CA SER A 919 -33.44 -9.62 30.70
C SER A 919 -33.57 -8.52 29.66
N PHE A 920 -32.45 -7.85 29.39
CA PHE A 920 -32.33 -6.79 28.40
C PHE A 920 -31.19 -7.09 27.46
N ASP A 921 -31.35 -6.72 26.19
CA ASP A 921 -30.39 -6.97 25.12
C ASP A 921 -30.11 -5.67 24.35
N ILE A 922 -28.85 -5.42 23.98
CA ILE A 922 -28.50 -4.28 23.13
C ILE A 922 -28.66 -4.69 21.67
N ASN A 923 -29.61 -4.07 20.97
CA ASN A 923 -29.88 -4.44 19.59
C ASN A 923 -28.68 -4.15 18.67
N GLY A 924 -27.99 -5.21 18.22
CA GLY A 924 -26.89 -5.15 17.27
C GLY A 924 -25.66 -4.39 17.79
N GLN A 925 -25.26 -4.63 19.04
CA GLN A 925 -24.27 -3.86 19.81
C GLN A 925 -22.98 -3.47 19.03
N TYR A 926 -22.42 -4.37 18.21
CA TYR A 926 -21.17 -4.11 17.47
C TYR A 926 -21.34 -3.15 16.28
N LEU A 927 -22.49 -3.17 15.61
CA LEU A 927 -22.72 -2.37 14.40
C LEU A 927 -22.59 -0.85 14.66
N PRO A 928 -23.27 -0.24 15.65
CA PRO A 928 -23.09 1.18 15.97
C PRO A 928 -21.75 1.47 16.66
N ALA A 929 -21.06 0.47 17.21
CA ALA A 929 -19.72 0.62 17.76
C ALA A 929 -18.63 0.70 16.68
N ALA A 930 -18.90 0.20 15.46
CA ALA A 930 -17.95 0.23 14.35
C ALA A 930 -17.62 1.65 13.88
N ASN A 931 -18.50 2.63 14.08
CA ASN A 931 -18.27 4.03 13.70
C ASN A 931 -17.34 4.74 14.71
N GLN A 932 -16.03 4.52 14.57
CA GLN A 932 -15.01 5.08 15.45
C GLN A 932 -13.68 5.33 14.72
N PRO A 933 -12.82 6.21 15.26
CA PRO A 933 -11.44 6.32 14.79
C PRO A 933 -10.73 4.97 14.90
N LEU A 934 -10.13 4.54 13.80
CA LEU A 934 -9.39 3.30 13.70
C LEU A 934 -8.02 3.61 13.09
N GLY A 935 -6.97 2.98 13.62
CA GLY A 935 -5.61 3.20 13.13
C GLY A 935 -5.40 2.56 11.76
N THR A 936 -4.41 3.02 11.01
CA THR A 936 -3.85 2.34 9.82
C THR A 936 -2.33 2.38 9.91
N GLY A 937 -1.66 1.45 9.24
CA GLY A 937 -0.23 1.28 9.41
C GLY A 937 0.15 0.65 10.76
N ARG A 938 1.45 0.71 11.03
CA ARG A 938 2.06 0.15 12.24
C ARG A 938 1.90 1.13 13.41
N PRO A 939 1.49 0.68 14.61
CA PRO A 939 1.47 1.52 15.79
C PRO A 939 2.90 1.83 16.24
N GLN A 940 3.09 3.02 16.81
CA GLN A 940 4.24 3.39 17.61
C GLN A 940 4.14 2.73 18.98
N HIS A 941 5.18 2.01 19.39
CA HIS A 941 5.29 1.43 20.73
C HIS A 941 5.94 2.44 21.67
N LEU A 942 5.22 2.83 22.71
CA LEU A 942 5.68 3.73 23.76
C LEU A 942 5.84 2.93 25.06
N THR A 943 7.01 3.00 25.67
CA THR A 943 7.38 2.27 26.90
C THR A 943 7.70 3.17 28.09
N ASP A 944 7.60 4.48 27.94
CA ASP A 944 7.87 5.47 28.99
C ASP A 944 6.76 5.48 30.06
N ALA A 945 6.80 4.50 30.96
CA ALA A 945 5.83 4.31 32.03
C ALA A 945 5.61 5.61 32.84
N GLY A 946 4.35 6.04 32.94
CA GLY A 946 3.95 7.25 33.69
C GLY A 946 3.93 8.56 32.91
N ARG A 947 4.45 8.62 31.66
CA ARG A 947 4.34 9.81 30.78
C ARG A 947 3.34 9.64 29.64
N ILE A 948 2.81 8.43 29.46
CA ILE A 948 1.87 8.11 28.39
C ILE A 948 0.44 8.53 28.81
N SER A 949 -0.16 9.44 28.05
CA SER A 949 -1.56 9.87 28.27
C SER A 949 -2.55 9.02 27.47
N ILE A 950 -3.63 8.58 28.12
CA ILE A 950 -4.75 7.91 27.45
C ILE A 950 -5.58 8.97 26.71
N ARG A 951 -5.79 8.80 25.40
CA ARG A 951 -6.50 9.79 24.56
C ARG A 951 -7.78 9.20 23.96
N LYS A 952 -8.90 9.93 24.07
CA LYS A 952 -10.25 9.49 23.67
C LYS A 952 -10.43 9.14 22.18
N ASN A 953 -9.77 9.88 21.29
CA ASN A 953 -9.98 9.80 19.84
C ASN A 953 -8.73 9.31 19.09
N VAL A 954 -7.74 8.80 19.81
CA VAL A 954 -6.52 8.26 19.20
C VAL A 954 -6.61 6.73 19.28
N PRO A 955 -6.59 6.02 18.15
CA PRO A 955 -6.55 4.57 18.15
C PRO A 955 -5.28 4.10 18.88
N ALA A 956 -5.45 3.24 19.88
CA ALA A 956 -4.35 2.77 20.70
C ALA A 956 -4.72 1.51 21.49
N LEU A 957 -3.71 0.73 21.85
CA LEU A 957 -3.80 -0.32 22.87
C LEU A 957 -2.91 0.09 24.04
N TYR A 958 -3.42 0.01 25.25
CA TYR A 958 -2.70 0.38 26.46
C TYR A 958 -2.56 -0.82 27.36
N ARG A 959 -1.37 -1.01 27.93
CA ARG A 959 -1.18 -1.90 29.07
C ARG A 959 -1.39 -1.09 30.34
N LEU A 960 -2.41 -1.45 31.10
CA LEU A 960 -2.88 -0.68 32.26
C LEU A 960 -2.74 -1.50 33.53
N ASP A 961 -2.22 -0.85 34.57
CA ASP A 961 -2.47 -1.23 35.95
C ASP A 961 -3.80 -0.58 36.37
N VAL A 962 -4.79 -1.41 36.73
CA VAL A 962 -6.14 -0.98 37.05
C VAL A 962 -6.50 -1.36 38.48
N ASP A 963 -7.48 -0.68 39.06
CA ASP A 963 -7.96 -1.02 40.40
C ASP A 963 -8.51 -2.47 40.46
N PRO A 964 -8.12 -3.29 41.45
CA PRO A 964 -8.60 -4.66 41.61
C PRO A 964 -10.13 -4.78 41.65
N THR A 965 -10.83 -3.76 42.16
CA THR A 965 -12.31 -3.73 42.19
C THR A 965 -12.95 -3.66 40.80
N THR A 966 -12.17 -3.33 39.75
CA THR A 966 -12.65 -3.25 38.37
C THR A 966 -13.24 -4.59 37.89
N ALA A 967 -12.71 -5.72 38.34
CA ALA A 967 -13.21 -7.05 37.95
C ALA A 967 -14.65 -7.30 38.43
N ASP A 968 -15.01 -6.74 39.58
CA ASP A 968 -16.34 -6.89 40.15
C ASP A 968 -17.31 -5.82 39.60
N LEU A 969 -16.81 -4.60 39.40
CA LEU A 969 -17.62 -3.47 38.93
C LEU A 969 -17.90 -3.54 37.43
N LEU A 970 -16.94 -4.00 36.64
CA LEU A 970 -16.90 -3.88 35.17
C LEU A 970 -16.33 -5.15 34.50
N PRO A 971 -16.90 -6.33 34.77
CA PRO A 971 -16.33 -7.62 34.39
C PRO A 971 -16.11 -7.79 32.87
N MET A 972 -16.96 -7.14 32.06
CA MET A 972 -16.89 -7.20 30.59
C MET A 972 -15.77 -6.33 29.98
N LEU A 973 -15.12 -5.48 30.78
CA LEU A 973 -13.99 -4.65 30.34
C LEU A 973 -12.65 -5.18 30.80
N VAL A 974 -12.62 -6.06 31.81
CA VAL A 974 -11.37 -6.59 32.35
C VAL A 974 -10.70 -7.53 31.35
N SER A 975 -9.47 -7.17 31.01
CA SER A 975 -8.60 -7.94 30.13
C SER A 975 -7.63 -8.78 30.97
N ALA A 976 -7.61 -10.10 30.74
CA ALA A 976 -6.85 -11.04 31.57
C ALA A 976 -5.32 -10.85 31.50
N ASN A 977 -4.81 -10.12 30.51
CA ASN A 977 -3.39 -9.84 30.34
C ASN A 977 -3.04 -8.35 30.46
N GLY A 978 -3.95 -7.54 31.00
CA GLY A 978 -3.72 -6.11 31.27
C GLY A 978 -3.73 -5.19 30.05
N TRP A 979 -4.01 -5.71 28.84
CA TRP A 979 -4.07 -4.91 27.61
C TRP A 979 -5.50 -4.50 27.26
N TYR A 980 -5.72 -3.20 27.12
CA TYR A 980 -7.02 -2.58 26.88
C TYR A 980 -6.98 -1.75 25.59
N ALA A 981 -7.97 -1.93 24.71
CA ALA A 981 -8.11 -1.05 23.55
C ALA A 981 -8.64 0.33 23.98
N GLY A 982 -8.28 1.36 23.21
CA GLY A 982 -8.50 2.78 23.52
C GLY A 982 -9.87 3.11 24.12
N PRO A 983 -11.00 2.64 23.55
CA PRO A 983 -12.33 2.92 24.09
C PRO A 983 -12.56 2.38 25.53
N ALA A 984 -12.03 1.21 25.85
CA ALA A 984 -12.11 0.64 27.20
C ALA A 984 -11.12 1.34 28.14
N ALA A 985 -9.88 1.54 27.69
CA ALA A 985 -8.85 2.27 28.44
C ALA A 985 -9.32 3.68 28.84
N TRP A 986 -9.91 4.41 27.89
CA TRP A 986 -10.46 5.74 28.11
C TRP A 986 -11.60 5.73 29.12
N TYR A 987 -12.50 4.75 29.05
CA TYR A 987 -13.59 4.64 30.02
C TYR A 987 -13.08 4.34 31.43
N LEU A 988 -12.11 3.42 31.58
CA LEU A 988 -11.50 3.14 32.89
C LEU A 988 -10.78 4.38 33.44
N HIS A 989 -10.13 5.15 32.57
CA HIS A 989 -9.49 6.41 32.92
C HIS A 989 -10.51 7.47 33.40
N GLU A 990 -11.63 7.65 32.67
CA GLU A 990 -12.72 8.55 33.07
C GLU A 990 -13.30 8.20 34.45
N ARG A 991 -13.23 6.93 34.85
CA ARG A 991 -13.72 6.43 36.16
C ARG A 991 -12.66 6.48 37.27
N GLY A 992 -11.45 6.95 36.99
CA GLY A 992 -10.35 6.95 37.97
C GLY A 992 -9.87 5.55 38.36
N LEU A 993 -10.14 4.54 37.53
CA LEU A 993 -9.79 3.14 37.80
C LEU A 993 -8.42 2.76 37.24
N VAL A 994 -7.77 3.65 36.48
CA VAL A 994 -6.40 3.44 35.98
C VAL A 994 -5.42 3.99 37.00
N ARG A 995 -4.59 3.12 37.58
CA ARG A 995 -3.52 3.48 38.51
C ARG A 995 -2.27 3.92 37.77
N ARG A 996 -1.91 3.22 36.70
CA ARG A 996 -0.72 3.50 35.88
C ARG A 996 -0.89 3.00 34.45
N VAL A 997 -0.31 3.73 33.50
CA VAL A 997 -0.09 3.26 32.12
C VAL A 997 1.34 2.72 32.03
N GLU A 998 1.48 1.43 31.76
CA GLU A 998 2.79 0.75 31.70
C GLU A 998 3.44 0.94 30.33
N GLU A 999 2.67 0.76 29.26
CA GLU A 999 3.11 0.90 27.86
C GLU A 999 1.89 1.09 26.95
N ALA A 1000 2.11 1.56 25.72
CA ALA A 1000 1.06 1.73 24.73
C ALA A 1000 1.53 1.45 23.30
N LEU A 1001 0.63 0.91 22.47
CA LEU A 1001 0.75 0.85 21.02
C LEU A 1001 -0.20 1.90 20.45
N ILE A 1002 0.33 3.00 19.92
CA ILE A 1002 -0.45 4.17 19.46
C ILE A 1002 -0.36 4.31 17.95
N TRP A 1003 -1.49 4.53 17.28
CA TRP A 1003 -1.48 4.95 15.88
C TRP A 1003 -1.49 6.49 15.83
N PRO A 1004 -0.35 7.14 15.51
CA PRO A 1004 -0.23 8.60 15.51
C PRO A 1004 -1.20 9.25 14.51
N LEU A 1005 -1.54 10.52 14.78
CA LEU A 1005 -2.67 11.27 14.22
C LEU A 1005 -2.63 11.58 12.71
N THR A 1006 -1.70 11.03 11.92
CA THR A 1006 -1.69 11.27 10.46
C THR A 1006 -2.85 10.55 9.74
N ASP A 1007 -3.39 9.44 10.31
CA ASP A 1007 -4.34 8.57 9.60
C ASP A 1007 -5.52 8.03 10.44
N ALA A 1008 -5.87 8.68 11.57
CA ALA A 1008 -7.00 8.27 12.41
C ALA A 1008 -8.35 8.61 11.73
N TYR A 1009 -8.83 7.70 10.87
CA TYR A 1009 -10.10 7.84 10.16
C TYR A 1009 -11.19 6.90 10.69
N THR A 1010 -12.45 7.27 10.47
CA THR A 1010 -13.62 6.41 10.72
C THR A 1010 -13.83 5.44 9.57
N TRP A 1011 -12.87 4.52 9.37
CA TRP A 1011 -12.82 3.61 8.22
C TRP A 1011 -14.08 2.76 8.03
N LEU A 1012 -14.84 2.47 9.09
CA LEU A 1012 -16.07 1.69 8.99
C LEU A 1012 -17.35 2.55 8.90
N ASP A 1013 -17.27 3.88 8.81
CA ASP A 1013 -18.47 4.76 8.81
C ASP A 1013 -19.39 4.53 7.59
N ARG A 1014 -18.84 4.48 6.37
CA ARG A 1014 -19.62 4.23 5.15
C ARG A 1014 -20.23 2.82 5.15
N TRP A 1015 -19.42 1.84 5.53
CA TRP A 1015 -19.88 0.45 5.69
C TRP A 1015 -20.98 0.32 6.74
N TYR A 1016 -20.84 1.03 7.86
CA TYR A 1016 -21.86 1.13 8.91
C TYR A 1016 -23.14 1.76 8.37
N LYS A 1017 -23.04 2.89 7.66
CA LYS A 1017 -24.19 3.59 7.06
C LYS A 1017 -24.95 2.70 6.09
N ALA A 1018 -24.26 2.08 5.13
CA ALA A 1018 -24.85 1.16 4.16
C ALA A 1018 -25.54 -0.02 4.86
N THR A 1019 -24.86 -0.67 5.81
CA THR A 1019 -25.43 -1.80 6.58
C THR A 1019 -26.64 -1.38 7.41
N ARG A 1020 -26.60 -0.20 8.03
CA ARG A 1020 -27.71 0.36 8.82
C ARG A 1020 -28.92 0.65 7.93
N GLU A 1021 -28.70 1.25 6.76
CA GLU A 1021 -29.75 1.64 5.82
C GLU A 1021 -30.41 0.39 5.21
N ALA A 1022 -29.61 -0.57 4.75
CA ALA A 1022 -30.09 -1.88 4.30
C ALA A 1022 -30.93 -2.58 5.37
N ARG A 1023 -30.40 -2.69 6.60
CA ARG A 1023 -31.13 -3.29 7.73
C ARG A 1023 -32.44 -2.56 8.02
N THR A 1024 -32.44 -1.23 7.93
CA THR A 1024 -33.64 -0.41 8.19
C THR A 1024 -34.69 -0.64 7.12
N TRP A 1025 -34.30 -0.71 5.85
CA TRP A 1025 -35.18 -0.98 4.72
C TRP A 1025 -35.77 -2.40 4.74
N LEU A 1026 -35.01 -3.38 5.23
CA LEU A 1026 -35.44 -4.78 5.39
C LEU A 1026 -36.24 -5.05 6.68
N LEU A 1027 -36.55 -4.03 7.50
CA LEU A 1027 -37.42 -4.24 8.67
C LEU A 1027 -38.84 -4.63 8.22
N PRO A 1028 -39.57 -5.46 8.99
CA PRO A 1028 -40.92 -5.92 8.61
C PRO A 1028 -41.92 -4.81 8.30
N ALA A 1029 -41.77 -3.65 8.95
CA ALA A 1029 -42.62 -2.47 8.75
C ALA A 1029 -42.20 -1.60 7.55
N ARG A 1030 -41.23 -2.03 6.73
CA ARG A 1030 -40.65 -1.26 5.61
C ARG A 1030 -40.72 -2.05 4.33
N ALA A 1031 -40.68 -1.35 3.20
CA ALA A 1031 -40.95 -1.91 1.87
C ALA A 1031 -40.15 -3.18 1.54
N GLY A 1032 -38.87 -3.27 1.95
CA GLY A 1032 -38.03 -4.43 1.66
C GLY A 1032 -38.27 -5.66 2.54
N GLY A 1033 -39.00 -5.53 3.65
CA GLY A 1033 -39.11 -6.55 4.70
C GLY A 1033 -40.50 -7.16 4.93
N GLN A 1034 -41.50 -6.78 4.12
CA GLN A 1034 -42.91 -7.14 4.37
C GLN A 1034 -43.20 -8.64 4.22
N ASP A 1035 -42.44 -9.33 3.38
CA ASP A 1035 -42.59 -10.74 3.04
C ASP A 1035 -41.55 -11.64 3.73
N GLU A 1036 -41.70 -12.95 3.56
CA GLU A 1036 -40.78 -13.95 4.12
C GLU A 1036 -39.35 -13.79 3.60
N THR A 1037 -39.21 -13.56 2.30
CA THR A 1037 -37.95 -13.26 1.62
C THR A 1037 -37.22 -12.06 2.25
N GLY A 1038 -37.93 -10.96 2.50
CA GLY A 1038 -37.39 -9.77 3.15
C GLY A 1038 -36.90 -10.04 4.58
N ARG A 1039 -37.64 -10.87 5.34
CA ARG A 1039 -37.23 -11.30 6.70
C ARG A 1039 -35.99 -12.20 6.67
N ALA A 1040 -35.90 -13.11 5.72
CA ALA A 1040 -34.71 -13.96 5.53
C ALA A 1040 -33.49 -13.13 5.10
N ALA A 1041 -33.67 -12.17 4.18
CA ALA A 1041 -32.63 -11.22 3.79
C ALA A 1041 -32.14 -10.39 4.98
N LEU A 1042 -33.05 -9.90 5.83
CA LEU A 1042 -32.70 -9.19 7.07
C LEU A 1042 -31.79 -10.05 7.96
N ASP A 1043 -32.11 -11.33 8.13
CA ASP A 1043 -31.33 -12.24 8.95
C ASP A 1043 -29.96 -12.62 8.36
N ALA A 1044 -29.85 -12.65 7.03
CA ALA A 1044 -28.59 -12.75 6.32
C ALA A 1044 -27.72 -11.50 6.52
N VAL A 1045 -28.31 -10.28 6.48
CA VAL A 1045 -27.59 -9.03 6.83
C VAL A 1045 -27.08 -9.06 8.27
N LYS A 1046 -27.89 -9.57 9.22
CA LYS A 1046 -27.45 -9.75 10.60
C LYS A 1046 -26.27 -10.71 10.72
N ALA A 1047 -26.32 -11.84 10.00
CA ALA A 1047 -25.22 -12.80 9.96
C ALA A 1047 -23.95 -12.15 9.37
N MET A 1048 -24.10 -11.35 8.31
CA MET A 1048 -23.01 -10.64 7.64
C MET A 1048 -22.25 -9.72 8.61
N TYR A 1049 -22.92 -8.74 9.23
CA TYR A 1049 -22.22 -7.79 10.09
C TYR A 1049 -21.71 -8.44 11.38
N THR A 1050 -22.42 -9.44 11.92
CA THR A 1050 -21.99 -10.14 13.16
C THR A 1050 -20.74 -10.97 12.90
N THR A 1051 -20.69 -11.67 11.76
CA THR A 1051 -19.51 -12.46 11.38
C THR A 1051 -18.34 -11.55 11.02
N PHE A 1052 -18.59 -10.49 10.25
CA PHE A 1052 -17.55 -9.56 9.82
C PHE A 1052 -16.88 -8.85 11.00
N LEU A 1053 -17.68 -8.17 11.85
CA LEU A 1053 -17.18 -7.43 13.01
C LEU A 1053 -16.72 -8.34 14.15
N GLY A 1054 -17.45 -9.43 14.41
CA GLY A 1054 -17.25 -10.27 15.58
C GLY A 1054 -16.09 -11.25 15.48
N GLY A 1055 -15.68 -11.66 14.27
CA GLY A 1055 -14.66 -12.71 14.12
C GLY A 1055 -13.84 -12.63 12.83
N TRP A 1056 -14.42 -12.24 11.70
CA TRP A 1056 -13.72 -12.28 10.42
C TRP A 1056 -12.49 -11.37 10.39
N MET A 1057 -12.61 -10.12 10.87
CA MET A 1057 -11.49 -9.16 10.89
C MET A 1057 -10.29 -9.63 11.73
N ALA A 1058 -10.49 -10.51 12.71
CA ALA A 1058 -9.41 -11.03 13.56
C ALA A 1058 -9.11 -12.51 13.32
N SER A 1059 -9.67 -13.11 12.26
CA SER A 1059 -9.44 -14.52 11.94
C SER A 1059 -8.18 -14.65 11.10
N THR A 1060 -7.16 -15.33 11.62
CA THR A 1060 -5.97 -15.70 10.84
C THR A 1060 -6.28 -16.68 9.71
N LYS A 1061 -7.47 -17.29 9.75
CA LYS A 1061 -7.99 -18.21 8.71
C LYS A 1061 -8.81 -17.48 7.65
N ASN A 1062 -8.94 -16.14 7.71
CA ASN A 1062 -9.62 -15.42 6.64
C ASN A 1062 -8.76 -15.50 5.35
N PRO A 1063 -9.35 -15.85 4.19
CA PRO A 1063 -8.62 -15.90 2.91
C PRO A 1063 -8.48 -14.51 2.25
N THR A 1064 -8.95 -13.46 2.92
CA THR A 1064 -8.95 -12.07 2.42
C THR A 1064 -7.79 -11.28 3.03
N GLU A 1065 -7.39 -10.20 2.37
CA GLU A 1065 -6.21 -9.42 2.77
C GLU A 1065 -6.44 -8.53 4.02
N ILE A 1066 -7.69 -8.27 4.41
CA ILE A 1066 -8.00 -7.56 5.66
C ILE A 1066 -7.89 -8.51 6.87
N TYR A 1067 -6.77 -8.43 7.59
CA TYR A 1067 -6.59 -8.97 8.94
C TYR A 1067 -6.28 -7.81 9.90
N ARG A 1068 -7.31 -7.36 10.64
CA ARG A 1068 -7.30 -6.19 11.53
C ARG A 1068 -7.84 -6.57 12.92
N PRO A 1069 -7.12 -7.41 13.68
CA PRO A 1069 -7.50 -7.77 15.05
C PRO A 1069 -7.59 -6.54 15.97
N ASP A 1070 -6.83 -5.49 15.68
CA ASP A 1070 -6.91 -4.18 16.34
C ASP A 1070 -8.24 -3.46 16.09
N TRP A 1071 -8.78 -3.47 14.87
CA TRP A 1071 -10.09 -2.87 14.56
C TRP A 1071 -11.22 -3.59 15.28
N ARG A 1072 -11.13 -4.93 15.33
CA ARG A 1072 -12.05 -5.74 16.13
C ARG A 1072 -11.92 -5.38 17.61
N ALA A 1073 -10.70 -5.30 18.15
CA ALA A 1073 -10.46 -4.95 19.55
C ALA A 1073 -11.11 -3.61 19.91
N HIS A 1074 -10.90 -2.58 19.09
CA HIS A 1074 -11.53 -1.27 19.29
C HIS A 1074 -13.07 -1.36 19.22
N THR A 1075 -13.63 -2.12 18.26
CA THR A 1075 -15.08 -2.25 18.08
C THR A 1075 -15.74 -2.95 19.26
N VAL A 1076 -15.18 -4.07 19.69
CA VAL A 1076 -15.65 -4.83 20.85
C VAL A 1076 -15.48 -4.01 22.13
N SER A 1077 -14.33 -3.35 22.33
CA SER A 1077 -14.10 -2.52 23.52
C SER A 1077 -15.01 -1.30 23.56
N ARG A 1078 -15.34 -0.67 22.43
CA ARG A 1078 -16.32 0.43 22.40
C ARG A 1078 -17.74 -0.06 22.73
N ALA A 1079 -18.13 -1.22 22.21
CA ALA A 1079 -19.39 -1.85 22.53
C ALA A 1079 -19.51 -2.15 24.04
N ALA A 1080 -18.49 -2.76 24.64
CA ALA A 1080 -18.43 -3.04 26.07
C ALA A 1080 -18.43 -1.74 26.91
N ALA A 1081 -17.64 -0.73 26.52
CA ALA A 1081 -17.60 0.55 27.24
C ALA A 1081 -18.95 1.29 27.21
N ASN A 1082 -19.70 1.19 26.10
CA ASN A 1082 -21.05 1.75 26.00
C ASN A 1082 -22.05 1.01 26.89
N GLN A 1083 -21.96 -0.32 26.96
CA GLN A 1083 -22.77 -1.14 27.86
C GLN A 1083 -22.47 -0.78 29.32
N SER A 1084 -21.19 -0.72 29.70
CA SER A 1084 -20.74 -0.34 31.04
C SER A 1084 -21.22 1.05 31.44
N ARG A 1085 -21.13 2.06 30.56
CA ARG A 1085 -21.71 3.40 30.82
C ARG A 1085 -23.21 3.39 31.09
N ALA A 1086 -23.95 2.47 30.45
CA ALA A 1086 -25.39 2.34 30.71
C ALA A 1086 -25.66 1.65 32.04
N LEU A 1087 -24.90 0.61 32.38
CA LEU A 1087 -25.03 -0.11 33.65
C LEU A 1087 -24.57 0.73 34.85
N ASP A 1088 -23.54 1.56 34.68
CA ASP A 1088 -23.12 2.54 35.68
C ASP A 1088 -24.27 3.47 36.05
N LYS A 1089 -25.04 3.94 35.06
CA LYS A 1089 -26.22 4.79 35.32
C LYS A 1089 -27.29 4.05 36.12
N VAL A 1090 -27.50 2.76 35.84
CA VAL A 1090 -28.43 1.93 36.63
C VAL A 1090 -27.92 1.82 38.07
N ARG A 1091 -26.64 1.49 38.25
CA ARG A 1091 -26.02 1.37 39.57
C ARG A 1091 -26.07 2.68 40.34
N GLU A 1092 -25.74 3.81 39.70
CA GLU A 1092 -25.75 5.14 40.32
C GLU A 1092 -27.16 5.59 40.71
N GLN A 1093 -28.20 5.23 39.94
CA GLN A 1093 -29.57 5.66 40.21
C GLN A 1093 -30.36 4.72 41.13
N THR A 1094 -30.03 3.43 41.14
CA THR A 1094 -30.84 2.41 41.85
C THR A 1094 -30.05 1.59 42.87
N GLY A 1095 -28.73 1.65 42.86
CA GLY A 1095 -27.86 0.72 43.59
C GLY A 1095 -27.86 -0.71 43.02
N ARG A 1096 -28.71 -1.02 42.03
CA ARG A 1096 -28.82 -2.37 41.45
C ARG A 1096 -27.66 -2.64 40.49
N THR A 1097 -27.18 -3.87 40.49
CA THR A 1097 -26.19 -4.37 39.53
C THR A 1097 -26.72 -5.63 38.87
N PRO A 1098 -26.38 -5.91 37.60
CA PRO A 1098 -26.76 -7.17 37.00
C PRO A 1098 -26.10 -8.33 37.74
N PHE A 1099 -26.81 -9.45 37.88
CA PHE A 1099 -26.24 -10.68 38.43
C PHE A 1099 -25.61 -11.56 37.34
N ALA A 1100 -25.97 -11.32 36.06
CA ALA A 1100 -25.38 -11.99 34.92
C ALA A 1100 -25.28 -11.05 33.70
N ILE A 1101 -24.25 -11.25 32.89
CA ILE A 1101 -23.98 -10.52 31.63
C ILE A 1101 -23.44 -11.51 30.59
N ARG A 1102 -23.96 -11.45 29.37
CA ARG A 1102 -23.48 -12.22 28.22
C ARG A 1102 -23.46 -11.34 27.00
N VAL A 1103 -22.27 -10.95 26.55
CA VAL A 1103 -22.05 -10.10 25.37
C VAL A 1103 -22.91 -8.83 25.43
N ASP A 1104 -24.05 -8.80 24.75
CA ASP A 1104 -25.01 -7.69 24.65
C ASP A 1104 -26.20 -7.80 25.63
N ALA A 1105 -26.34 -8.92 26.34
CA ALA A 1105 -27.45 -9.20 27.24
C ALA A 1105 -27.08 -9.07 28.73
N VAL A 1106 -28.01 -8.59 29.54
CA VAL A 1106 -27.88 -8.44 31.00
C VAL A 1106 -29.14 -8.91 31.72
N TRP A 1107 -28.96 -9.44 32.94
CA TRP A 1107 -30.03 -9.94 33.78
C TRP A 1107 -30.04 -9.26 35.15
N PHE A 1108 -31.22 -8.85 35.60
CA PHE A 1108 -31.47 -8.29 36.92
C PHE A 1108 -32.56 -9.10 37.63
N ALA A 1109 -32.43 -9.26 38.94
CA ALA A 1109 -33.50 -9.82 39.77
C ALA A 1109 -34.56 -8.73 40.02
N ALA A 1110 -35.83 -9.09 40.01
CA ALA A 1110 -36.96 -8.16 40.00
C ALA A 1110 -38.20 -8.73 40.71
N ASP A 1111 -38.99 -7.84 41.32
CA ASP A 1111 -40.29 -8.19 41.92
C ASP A 1111 -41.40 -8.40 40.88
N SER A 1112 -41.18 -7.97 39.64
CA SER A 1112 -42.16 -8.09 38.55
C SER A 1112 -41.47 -8.48 37.25
N ALA A 1113 -42.16 -9.29 36.46
CA ALA A 1113 -41.75 -9.63 35.10
C ALA A 1113 -41.56 -8.37 34.22
N ASP A 1114 -42.30 -7.29 34.49
CA ASP A 1114 -42.30 -6.04 33.72
C ASP A 1114 -41.31 -4.97 34.20
N ASP A 1115 -40.54 -5.28 35.25
CA ASP A 1115 -39.59 -4.33 35.84
C ASP A 1115 -38.54 -3.85 34.81
N VAL A 1116 -38.26 -2.55 34.84
CA VAL A 1116 -37.18 -1.91 34.07
C VAL A 1116 -36.36 -1.06 35.04
N PRO A 1117 -35.11 -1.44 35.35
CA PRO A 1117 -34.29 -0.68 36.27
C PRO A 1117 -34.14 0.78 35.83
N ALA A 1118 -34.37 1.72 36.77
CA ALA A 1118 -34.18 3.14 36.48
C ALA A 1118 -32.74 3.40 36.00
N GLY A 1119 -32.60 4.25 34.99
CA GLY A 1119 -31.34 4.51 34.30
C GLY A 1119 -31.13 3.67 33.02
N LEU A 1120 -31.85 2.55 32.88
CA LEU A 1120 -31.80 1.72 31.67
C LEU A 1120 -32.80 2.22 30.62
N LYS A 1121 -32.31 2.95 29.61
CA LYS A 1121 -33.16 3.51 28.55
C LYS A 1121 -33.47 2.48 27.47
N LEU A 1122 -34.72 2.01 27.42
CA LEU A 1122 -35.22 1.13 26.37
C LEU A 1122 -35.60 1.90 25.10
N SER A 1123 -35.39 1.28 23.94
CA SER A 1123 -35.80 1.84 22.66
C SER A 1123 -37.19 1.32 22.24
N PRO A 1124 -38.17 2.19 21.99
CA PRO A 1124 -39.49 1.77 21.51
C PRO A 1124 -39.44 1.20 20.09
N THR A 1125 -38.51 1.68 19.25
CA THR A 1125 -38.38 1.29 17.83
C THR A 1125 -37.30 0.23 17.58
N LYS A 1126 -36.79 -0.44 18.63
CA LYS A 1126 -35.64 -1.36 18.53
C LYS A 1126 -34.46 -0.74 17.75
N GLN A 1127 -34.11 0.52 18.06
CA GLN A 1127 -33.01 1.25 17.45
C GLN A 1127 -31.67 0.53 17.72
N LEU A 1128 -30.74 0.58 16.75
CA LEU A 1128 -29.40 0.00 16.90
C LEU A 1128 -28.64 0.61 18.09
N GLY A 1129 -27.95 -0.23 18.86
CA GLY A 1129 -27.12 0.19 19.99
C GLY A 1129 -27.90 0.65 21.21
N LYS A 1130 -29.22 0.44 21.22
CA LYS A 1130 -30.09 0.72 22.36
C LYS A 1130 -30.57 -0.58 22.99
N TRP A 1131 -30.86 -0.51 24.27
CA TRP A 1131 -31.47 -1.60 25.01
C TRP A 1131 -32.88 -1.86 24.50
N LYS A 1132 -33.24 -3.13 24.40
CA LYS A 1132 -34.61 -3.62 24.28
C LYS A 1132 -34.84 -4.64 25.38
N ARG A 1133 -36.10 -4.82 25.76
CA ARG A 1133 -36.48 -5.95 26.59
C ARG A 1133 -36.29 -7.23 25.77
N ASN A 1134 -35.64 -8.22 26.38
CA ASN A 1134 -35.39 -9.51 25.77
C ASN A 1134 -36.36 -10.58 26.29
N GLY A 1135 -36.76 -10.46 27.56
CA GLY A 1135 -37.76 -11.33 28.19
C GLY A 1135 -37.61 -11.36 29.70
N SER A 1136 -38.45 -12.13 30.38
CA SER A 1136 -38.43 -12.34 31.82
C SER A 1136 -38.73 -13.81 32.14
N GLY A 1137 -38.40 -14.23 33.36
CA GLY A 1137 -38.69 -15.58 33.84
C GLY A 1137 -38.69 -15.64 35.37
N LEU A 1138 -39.12 -16.76 35.92
CA LEU A 1138 -39.09 -16.99 37.37
C LEU A 1138 -37.67 -17.31 37.85
N LEU A 1139 -37.29 -16.79 39.03
CA LEU A 1139 -36.09 -17.21 39.75
C LEU A 1139 -36.36 -18.53 40.48
N THR A 1140 -36.41 -19.62 39.73
CA THR A 1140 -36.63 -20.96 40.30
C THR A 1140 -35.40 -21.45 41.09
N PRO A 1141 -35.57 -22.41 42.01
CA PRO A 1141 -34.44 -23.02 42.72
C PRO A 1141 -33.34 -23.54 41.79
N ASP A 1142 -33.70 -24.05 40.61
CA ASP A 1142 -32.74 -24.52 39.61
C ASP A 1142 -31.90 -23.38 38.99
N VAL A 1143 -32.51 -22.21 38.77
CA VAL A 1143 -31.80 -21.02 38.28
C VAL A 1143 -30.83 -20.52 39.36
N VAL A 1144 -31.26 -20.49 40.61
CA VAL A 1144 -30.42 -20.09 41.75
C VAL A 1144 -29.26 -21.07 41.95
N ALA A 1145 -29.54 -22.38 41.93
CA ALA A 1145 -28.51 -23.41 42.03
C ALA A 1145 -27.50 -23.34 40.87
N ALA A 1146 -27.96 -23.03 39.65
CA ALA A 1146 -27.07 -22.82 38.52
C ALA A 1146 -26.14 -21.62 38.74
N LEU A 1147 -26.66 -20.50 39.25
CA LEU A 1147 -25.87 -19.30 39.59
C LEU A 1147 -24.84 -19.58 40.70
N ASP A 1148 -25.22 -20.35 41.71
CA ASP A 1148 -24.36 -20.68 42.86
C ASP A 1148 -23.29 -21.73 42.54
N SER A 1149 -23.54 -22.58 41.54
CA SER A 1149 -22.59 -23.64 41.15
C SER A 1149 -21.27 -23.10 40.59
N GLY A 1150 -21.26 -21.89 40.04
CA GLY A 1150 -20.11 -21.32 39.33
C GLY A 1150 -19.69 -22.09 38.06
N ILE A 1151 -20.48 -23.09 37.62
CA ILE A 1151 -20.20 -23.93 36.46
C ILE A 1151 -20.71 -23.25 35.18
N GLY A 1152 -19.99 -23.41 34.05
CA GLY A 1152 -20.43 -22.91 32.75
C GLY A 1152 -21.79 -23.48 32.33
N GLY A 1153 -22.71 -22.64 31.85
CA GLY A 1153 -24.04 -23.06 31.40
C GLY A 1153 -25.22 -22.19 31.91
N VAL A 1154 -24.99 -21.31 32.88
CA VAL A 1154 -26.02 -20.44 33.48
C VAL A 1154 -26.82 -19.64 32.46
N HIS A 1155 -26.18 -19.08 31.44
CA HIS A 1155 -26.90 -18.33 30.40
C HIS A 1155 -27.78 -19.20 29.50
N ALA A 1156 -27.52 -20.51 29.40
CA ALA A 1156 -28.43 -21.44 28.72
C ALA A 1156 -29.67 -21.69 29.58
N VAL A 1157 -29.47 -21.90 30.89
CA VAL A 1157 -30.55 -22.05 31.88
C VAL A 1157 -31.43 -20.78 31.90
N LEU A 1158 -30.82 -19.60 32.03
CA LEU A 1158 -31.55 -18.33 32.01
C LEU A 1158 -32.33 -18.12 30.72
N ARG A 1159 -31.78 -18.49 29.56
CA ARG A 1159 -32.50 -18.39 28.27
C ARG A 1159 -33.64 -19.41 28.15
N GLY A 1160 -33.45 -20.63 28.65
CA GLY A 1160 -34.51 -21.65 28.68
C GLY A 1160 -35.65 -21.30 29.64
N ALA A 1161 -35.33 -20.56 30.71
CA ALA A 1161 -36.29 -20.08 31.69
C ALA A 1161 -37.03 -18.78 31.26
N VAL A 1162 -36.67 -18.17 30.13
CA VAL A 1162 -37.41 -17.01 29.60
C VAL A 1162 -38.78 -17.49 29.12
N THR A 1163 -39.84 -17.04 29.79
CA THR A 1163 -41.21 -17.16 29.29
C THR A 1163 -41.46 -16.04 28.27
N GLY A 1164 -41.83 -16.41 27.05
CA GLY A 1164 -42.06 -15.46 25.96
C GLY A 1164 -43.13 -14.42 26.30
N ALA A 1165 -42.87 -13.16 25.93
CA ALA A 1165 -43.86 -12.08 25.88
C ALA A 1165 -44.34 -11.89 24.44
#